data_AF-A0A3M2DPK0-F1
#
_entry.id   AF-A0A3M2DPK0-F1
#
_cell.length_a   1.000
_cell.length_b   1.000
_cell.length_c   1.000
_cell.angle_alpha   90.00
_cell.angle_beta   90.00
_cell.angle_gamma   90.00
#
_symmetry.space_group_name_H-M   'P 1'
#
loop_
_entity.id
_entity.type
_entity.pdbx_description
1 polymer ?
#
loop_
_entity_poly.entity_id
_entity_poly.type
_entity_poly.pdbx_seq_one_letter_code
_entity_poly.pdbx_strand_id
1 'polypeptide(L)'
;MMSRVSVLIGVGVAALSSCTPVVPHYEFPHAELRATLPNGLRVIVMPDDSTPLVEVDIRYHTGSNQDPPGKAGIAHFVEHMQFQYRIFGPDKPPIFDVLPQITTFFNAFTSTDATHYMLQGRKEELQAFLRLEAARMVGDCRGLPPEEFEREREVVRNELRQRYGRPEAEIPRIIQQEAYPKGHPYHYLGIGDDEQLANITQEDVCQFIDEYYVPQNATLIVAGNVDPDRVRDEVVFAFGAIDKGLGPDGKPRAVKKNPIPMPEIHYRRVVHELPVERESIHFVWALPPRYSDEGARATNAFLLGALVDQFNEEWDFAYDVAPQLLGGDEAPLMVLSVEPKPGKLGQAEEFVWKSVKRLPQFFFDPGGAFEEQKNSRLASLIAGFEDLNARTTAVGTLAQARADFPWDSEKTLVFEEFQRTRNQNPGDSRDVVKDLITKDKALVVVIRRNENAEGFKAADLKFETKSHAEQLKPLIDPAEARRPLLAPTDPSVLVKARRFQLDNGMRVVLLPKGSRLPVVAARLIFDVGAAHEPDGLEGIASLAARQLNHPRGSQIGLLGADWGASVDDDTTTFTVSGISIYTSELLTGLERKLKIGYYSQDAVEQWQKRMRQAFELRPVRQQRAFTREVAMAVWGPNHPYAIKGMPTRESVGRIGYDELEAFRRKHYTAANATLVVAGNFDEKTAEKVIRDTFGAWDRGHKDEPVTAPAQPGAGARAIGVIGDKLPQVQVAIQYPGPAGVDGQQAARMVLAEMLRLQQWTIRTTLGSTYGIQVYRQLKVGPSRYIMQGGVQSERAGETLRMMRDKIDELRRGDNFDLVFAEARRTVLQRLLSQSTVSRQLAAKLGLMATYHQPPDYFDKLVQYVAALSPAQVRALIESELRPENEVIAILGDRETIEKAFAEAGITTVKYVDVSQ
;
A
#
# COMPACT_ATOMS: atom_id res chain seq x y z
N MET A 1 -50.08 24.26 -53.50
CA MET A 1 -49.76 25.53 -54.19
C MET A 1 -49.52 26.59 -53.14
N MET A 2 -48.27 26.80 -52.71
CA MET A 2 -47.70 28.09 -52.33
C MET A 2 -46.23 27.91 -51.92
N SER A 3 -45.46 28.94 -52.23
CA SER A 3 -44.03 28.94 -52.47
C SER A 3 -43.20 29.31 -51.24
N ARG A 4 -41.96 28.83 -51.28
CA ARG A 4 -40.75 29.22 -50.52
C ARG A 4 -40.63 30.72 -50.20
N VAL A 5 -40.08 31.01 -49.01
CA VAL A 5 -39.03 32.01 -48.81
C VAL A 5 -37.97 31.42 -47.88
N SER A 6 -36.74 31.37 -48.38
CA SER A 6 -35.54 30.99 -47.65
C SER A 6 -34.98 32.22 -46.90
N VAL A 7 -34.59 32.06 -45.64
CA VAL A 7 -33.66 32.97 -44.97
C VAL A 7 -32.46 32.14 -44.51
N LEU A 8 -31.32 32.35 -45.17
CA LEU A 8 -30.02 31.91 -44.68
C LEU A 8 -29.68 32.74 -43.44
N ILE A 9 -29.52 32.09 -42.29
CA ILE A 9 -28.74 32.63 -41.18
C ILE A 9 -27.47 31.77 -41.12
N GLY A 10 -26.36 32.37 -41.54
CA GLY A 10 -25.04 31.76 -41.39
C GLY A 10 -24.72 31.60 -39.91
N VAL A 11 -24.79 30.36 -39.43
CA VAL A 11 -24.19 29.99 -38.15
C VAL A 11 -22.69 29.94 -38.40
N GLY A 12 -22.00 31.01 -38.00
CA GLY A 12 -20.56 30.97 -37.82
C GLY A 12 -20.25 29.89 -36.80
N VAL A 13 -19.65 28.80 -37.27
CA VAL A 13 -18.98 27.82 -36.41
C VAL A 13 -17.79 28.56 -35.81
N ALA A 14 -18.00 29.21 -34.67
CA ALA A 14 -16.92 29.53 -33.78
C ALA A 14 -16.38 28.18 -33.30
N ALA A 15 -15.27 27.74 -33.91
CA ALA A 15 -14.46 26.67 -33.37
C ALA A 15 -14.03 27.11 -31.96
N LEU A 16 -14.76 26.64 -30.94
CA LEU A 16 -14.27 26.61 -29.58
C LEU A 16 -13.02 25.72 -29.65
N SER A 17 -11.87 26.38 -29.81
CA SER A 17 -10.58 25.74 -29.61
C SER A 17 -10.61 25.23 -28.18
N SER A 18 -10.81 23.92 -28.02
CA SER A 18 -10.63 23.20 -26.78
C SER A 18 -9.20 23.49 -26.33
N CYS A 19 -9.04 24.48 -25.45
CA CYS A 19 -7.77 24.72 -24.78
C CYS A 19 -7.57 23.54 -23.85
N THR A 20 -6.95 22.48 -24.37
CA THR A 20 -6.34 21.47 -23.51
C THR A 20 -5.42 22.21 -22.55
N PRO A 21 -5.50 21.93 -21.24
CA PRO A 21 -4.61 22.58 -20.29
C PRO A 21 -3.17 22.34 -20.74
N VAL A 22 -2.39 23.42 -20.84
CA VAL A 22 -1.00 23.36 -21.27
C VAL A 22 -0.26 22.48 -20.26
N VAL A 23 0.24 21.32 -20.70
CA VAL A 23 1.15 20.50 -19.89
C VAL A 23 2.38 21.36 -19.61
N PRO A 24 2.67 21.72 -18.36
CA PRO A 24 3.73 22.66 -18.04
C PRO A 24 5.07 22.16 -18.59
N HIS A 25 5.86 23.07 -19.16
CA HIS A 25 7.27 22.78 -19.39
C HIS A 25 7.93 22.67 -18.01
N TYR A 26 8.47 21.48 -17.71
CA TYR A 26 9.03 21.18 -16.41
C TYR A 26 10.41 20.53 -16.61
N GLU A 27 11.39 21.05 -15.89
CA GLU A 27 12.71 20.45 -15.75
C GLU A 27 12.80 19.87 -14.33
N PHE A 28 13.29 18.64 -14.21
CA PHE A 28 13.47 18.04 -12.90
C PHE A 28 14.62 18.75 -12.16
N PRO A 29 14.37 19.32 -10.97
CA PRO A 29 15.33 20.16 -10.26
C PRO A 29 16.37 19.34 -9.48
N HIS A 30 16.29 18.01 -9.50
CA HIS A 30 17.21 17.13 -8.80
C HIS A 30 18.28 16.65 -9.78
N ALA A 31 19.55 16.88 -9.43
CA ALA A 31 20.66 16.29 -10.15
C ALA A 31 20.65 14.76 -9.97
N GLU A 32 20.98 14.03 -11.03
CA GLU A 32 21.28 12.59 -10.99
C GLU A 32 22.79 12.41 -11.19
N LEU A 33 23.55 12.52 -10.11
CA LEU A 33 25.01 12.37 -10.16
C LEU A 33 25.34 10.89 -10.23
N ARG A 34 25.99 10.46 -11.31
CA ARG A 34 26.22 9.04 -11.59
C ARG A 34 27.71 8.72 -11.61
N ALA A 35 28.04 7.54 -11.11
CA ALA A 35 29.39 7.00 -11.13
C ALA A 35 29.35 5.48 -11.24
N THR A 36 30.47 4.90 -11.66
CA THR A 36 30.72 3.45 -11.63
C THR A 36 32.03 3.23 -10.90
N LEU A 37 32.02 2.46 -9.81
CA LEU A 37 33.24 2.08 -9.10
C LEU A 37 34.07 1.08 -9.93
N PRO A 38 35.39 0.94 -9.67
CA PRO A 38 36.23 -0.03 -10.38
C PRO A 38 35.73 -1.48 -10.30
N ASN A 39 35.02 -1.84 -9.23
CA ASN A 39 34.40 -3.15 -9.07
C ASN A 39 33.04 -3.31 -9.78
N GLY A 40 32.62 -2.29 -10.52
CA GLY A 40 31.40 -2.32 -11.34
C GLY A 40 30.14 -1.84 -10.64
N LEU A 41 30.17 -1.52 -9.33
CA LEU A 41 29.02 -0.94 -8.65
C LEU A 41 28.63 0.38 -9.29
N ARG A 42 27.39 0.45 -9.79
CA ARG A 42 26.80 1.70 -10.26
C ARG A 42 26.25 2.49 -9.08
N VAL A 43 26.47 3.79 -9.08
CA VAL A 43 26.06 4.69 -7.99
C VAL A 43 25.28 5.85 -8.60
N ILE A 44 24.14 6.18 -7.99
CA ILE A 44 23.33 7.36 -8.33
C ILE A 44 23.11 8.18 -7.06
N VAL A 45 23.47 9.46 -7.07
CA VAL A 45 23.25 10.39 -5.95
C VAL A 45 22.29 11.48 -6.39
N MET A 46 21.23 11.68 -5.61
CA MET A 46 20.19 12.69 -5.83
C MET A 46 20.06 13.63 -4.62
N PRO A 47 20.86 14.71 -4.57
CA PRO A 47 20.85 15.65 -3.45
C PRO A 47 19.54 16.44 -3.34
N ASP A 48 19.06 16.59 -2.12
CA ASP A 48 17.84 17.31 -1.78
C ASP A 48 17.93 17.88 -0.35
N ASP A 49 18.30 19.15 -0.25
CA ASP A 49 18.41 19.89 1.01
C ASP A 49 17.06 20.34 1.58
N SER A 50 15.95 20.11 0.85
CA SER A 50 14.61 20.48 1.29
C SER A 50 14.01 19.53 2.32
N THR A 51 14.65 18.37 2.53
CA THR A 51 14.29 17.35 3.53
C THR A 51 15.41 17.21 4.58
N PRO A 52 15.14 16.76 5.82
CA PRO A 52 16.20 16.37 6.76
C PRO A 52 16.59 14.88 6.63
N LEU A 53 15.93 14.14 5.73
CA LEU A 53 16.08 12.70 5.59
C LEU A 53 17.06 12.34 4.47
N VAL A 54 17.58 11.12 4.57
CA VAL A 54 18.33 10.41 3.53
C VAL A 54 17.72 9.04 3.33
N GLU A 55 17.75 8.56 2.10
CA GLU A 55 17.44 7.19 1.73
C GLU A 55 18.60 6.57 0.98
N VAL A 56 18.92 5.33 1.34
CA VAL A 56 19.84 4.44 0.64
C VAL A 56 19.02 3.26 0.12
N ASP A 57 18.97 3.10 -1.21
CA ASP A 57 18.39 1.94 -1.89
C ASP A 57 19.51 1.19 -2.61
N ILE A 58 19.75 -0.07 -2.24
CA ILE A 58 20.62 -0.94 -3.01
C ILE A 58 19.80 -1.97 -3.76
N ARG A 59 19.91 -1.92 -5.09
CA ARG A 59 19.15 -2.76 -6.02
C ARG A 59 20.07 -3.73 -6.72
N TYR A 60 19.83 -5.02 -6.53
CA TYR A 60 20.43 -6.10 -7.30
C TYR A 60 19.56 -6.40 -8.52
N HIS A 61 20.16 -6.44 -9.70
CA HIS A 61 19.44 -6.71 -10.96
C HIS A 61 19.18 -8.21 -11.15
N THR A 62 18.64 -8.84 -10.12
CA THR A 62 18.25 -10.25 -10.07
C THR A 62 16.92 -10.35 -9.34
N GLY A 63 15.97 -11.09 -9.88
CA GLY A 63 14.71 -11.39 -9.20
C GLY A 63 14.39 -12.87 -9.33
N SER A 64 13.11 -13.22 -9.22
CA SER A 64 12.67 -14.61 -9.40
C SER A 64 12.94 -15.17 -10.81
N ASN A 65 13.22 -14.30 -11.79
CA ASN A 65 13.67 -14.71 -13.13
C ASN A 65 15.02 -15.46 -13.15
N GLN A 66 15.78 -15.39 -12.06
CA GLN A 66 17.01 -16.16 -11.89
C GLN A 66 16.85 -17.40 -11.01
N ASP A 67 15.63 -17.72 -10.57
CA ASP A 67 15.38 -18.91 -9.75
C ASP A 67 15.81 -20.17 -10.52
N PRO A 68 16.65 -21.04 -9.92
CA PRO A 68 17.03 -22.30 -10.54
C PRO A 68 15.81 -23.23 -10.73
N PRO A 69 15.83 -24.13 -11.72
CA PRO A 69 14.80 -25.14 -11.87
C PRO A 69 14.60 -25.96 -10.59
N GLY A 70 13.35 -26.09 -10.13
CA GLY A 70 13.02 -26.81 -8.89
C GLY A 70 13.21 -26.01 -7.61
N LYS A 71 13.55 -24.71 -7.70
CA LYS A 71 13.80 -23.79 -6.57
C LYS A 71 13.04 -22.46 -6.72
N ALA A 72 11.86 -22.47 -7.34
CA ALA A 72 11.03 -21.28 -7.47
C ALA A 72 10.75 -20.62 -6.11
N GLY A 73 10.92 -19.31 -6.03
CA GLY A 73 10.84 -18.50 -4.82
C GLY A 73 12.19 -18.25 -4.13
N ILE A 74 13.31 -18.78 -4.63
CA ILE A 74 14.62 -18.61 -3.97
C ILE A 74 15.10 -17.16 -3.94
N ALA A 75 14.86 -16.35 -4.98
CA ALA A 75 15.25 -14.93 -4.96
C ALA A 75 14.56 -14.17 -3.81
N HIS A 76 13.27 -14.43 -3.62
CA HIS A 76 12.48 -13.85 -2.52
C HIS A 76 12.91 -14.42 -1.17
N PHE A 77 13.23 -15.71 -1.09
CA PHE A 77 13.73 -16.29 0.16
C PHE A 77 15.12 -15.72 0.53
N VAL A 78 16.01 -15.54 -0.44
CA VAL A 78 17.30 -14.84 -0.24
C VAL A 78 17.07 -13.43 0.29
N GLU A 79 16.04 -12.73 -0.18
CA GLU A 79 15.67 -11.41 0.34
C GLU A 79 15.50 -11.43 1.87
N HIS A 80 14.71 -12.38 2.38
CA HIS A 80 14.49 -12.60 3.80
C HIS A 80 15.77 -12.99 4.54
N MET A 81 16.55 -13.91 3.97
CA MET A 81 17.78 -14.41 4.60
C MET A 81 18.82 -13.31 4.81
N GLN A 82 18.87 -12.32 3.91
CA GLN A 82 19.78 -11.17 4.03
C GLN A 82 19.47 -10.28 5.25
N PHE A 83 18.26 -10.34 5.81
CA PHE A 83 17.95 -9.66 7.07
C PHE A 83 18.45 -10.42 8.31
N GLN A 84 18.78 -11.71 8.18
CA GLN A 84 19.21 -12.56 9.29
C GLN A 84 20.71 -12.46 9.59
N TYR A 85 21.48 -11.75 8.76
CA TYR A 85 22.90 -11.55 8.99
C TYR A 85 23.18 -10.81 10.29
N ARG A 86 24.15 -11.31 11.07
CA ARG A 86 24.59 -10.74 12.34
C ARG A 86 25.89 -9.95 12.16
N ILE A 87 25.78 -8.80 11.49
CA ILE A 87 26.94 -7.99 11.07
C ILE A 87 27.73 -7.34 12.22
N PHE A 88 27.17 -7.32 13.44
CA PHE A 88 27.83 -6.79 14.64
C PHE A 88 28.48 -7.87 15.52
N GLY A 89 28.44 -9.14 15.10
CA GLY A 89 28.99 -10.27 15.82
C GLY A 89 27.96 -11.39 16.02
N PRO A 90 28.41 -12.65 16.21
CA PRO A 90 27.52 -13.81 16.25
C PRO A 90 26.57 -13.84 17.45
N ASP A 91 26.88 -13.14 18.55
CA ASP A 91 26.05 -13.01 19.76
C ASP A 91 25.14 -11.76 19.73
N LYS A 92 25.09 -11.05 18.60
CA LYS A 92 24.27 -9.85 18.38
C LYS A 92 23.01 -10.16 17.57
N PRO A 93 21.96 -9.34 17.70
CA PRO A 93 20.74 -9.50 16.91
C PRO A 93 21.03 -9.39 15.40
N PRO A 94 20.21 -10.06 14.57
CA PRO A 94 20.26 -9.92 13.12
C PRO A 94 19.96 -8.48 12.67
N ILE A 95 20.32 -8.13 11.42
CA ILE A 95 20.02 -6.83 10.80
C ILE A 95 18.56 -6.44 11.03
N PHE A 96 17.62 -7.39 10.87
CA PHE A 96 16.18 -7.13 11.03
C PHE A 96 15.81 -6.44 12.36
N ASP A 97 16.47 -6.84 13.45
CA ASP A 97 16.20 -6.32 14.80
C ASP A 97 16.92 -4.97 15.04
N VAL A 98 17.96 -4.67 14.26
CA VAL A 98 18.72 -3.42 14.35
C VAL A 98 18.01 -2.28 13.63
N LEU A 99 17.43 -2.55 12.46
CA LEU A 99 16.88 -1.52 11.56
C LEU A 99 15.87 -0.58 12.23
N PRO A 100 14.91 -1.03 13.06
CA PRO A 100 13.97 -0.14 13.75
C PRO A 100 14.64 0.94 14.63
N GLN A 101 15.90 0.73 15.04
CA GLN A 101 16.63 1.62 15.95
C GLN A 101 17.41 2.74 15.26
N ILE A 102 17.65 2.61 13.95
CA ILE A 102 18.46 3.53 13.14
C ILE A 102 17.71 4.06 11.89
N THR A 103 16.55 3.49 11.57
CA THR A 103 15.74 3.89 10.42
C THR A 103 14.42 4.53 10.85
N THR A 104 13.91 5.40 9.99
CA THR A 104 12.53 5.90 10.05
C THR A 104 11.59 5.04 9.22
N PHE A 105 12.15 4.38 8.21
CA PHE A 105 11.50 3.38 7.36
C PHE A 105 12.58 2.45 6.81
N PHE A 106 12.27 1.16 6.74
CA PHE A 106 13.07 0.20 6.00
C PHE A 106 12.13 -0.81 5.34
N ASN A 107 12.55 -1.33 4.20
CA ASN A 107 11.87 -2.46 3.58
C ASN A 107 12.81 -3.17 2.60
N ALA A 108 12.33 -4.28 2.05
CA ALA A 108 12.87 -4.87 0.84
C ALA A 108 11.74 -5.35 -0.06
N PHE A 109 12.04 -5.51 -1.35
CA PHE A 109 11.12 -6.12 -2.29
C PHE A 109 11.88 -6.98 -3.29
N THR A 110 11.29 -8.12 -3.63
CA THR A 110 11.70 -8.97 -4.76
C THR A 110 10.59 -8.96 -5.78
N SER A 111 10.90 -8.39 -6.94
CA SER A 111 10.09 -8.51 -8.15
C SER A 111 10.57 -9.70 -8.99
N THR A 112 9.93 -9.90 -10.12
CA THR A 112 10.39 -10.87 -11.12
C THR A 112 11.82 -10.57 -11.60
N ASP A 113 12.22 -9.30 -11.64
CA ASP A 113 13.48 -8.87 -12.27
C ASP A 113 14.53 -8.31 -11.31
N ALA A 114 14.16 -7.98 -10.06
CA ALA A 114 15.04 -7.29 -9.14
C ALA A 114 14.75 -7.64 -7.68
N THR A 115 15.78 -7.53 -6.83
CA THR A 115 15.66 -7.49 -5.38
C THR A 115 16.34 -6.24 -4.89
N HIS A 116 15.68 -5.45 -4.04
CA HIS A 116 16.26 -4.23 -3.50
C HIS A 116 15.92 -3.99 -2.02
N TYR A 117 16.84 -3.33 -1.32
CA TYR A 117 16.76 -3.01 0.10
C TYR A 117 16.79 -1.50 0.27
N MET A 118 15.81 -0.95 0.98
CA MET A 118 15.66 0.48 1.17
C MET A 118 15.78 0.81 2.65
N LEU A 119 16.68 1.72 2.98
CA LEU A 119 16.88 2.27 4.32
C LEU A 119 16.67 3.78 4.28
N GLN A 120 15.69 4.27 5.01
CA GLN A 120 15.43 5.71 5.15
C GLN A 120 15.61 6.13 6.60
N GLY A 121 16.21 7.30 6.81
CA GLY A 121 16.47 7.86 8.12
C GLY A 121 16.90 9.30 8.07
N ARG A 122 17.38 9.85 9.19
CA ARG A 122 17.97 11.18 9.19
C ARG A 122 19.33 11.15 8.48
N LYS A 123 19.76 12.27 7.90
CA LYS A 123 21.03 12.37 7.17
C LYS A 123 22.25 11.91 7.97
N GLU A 124 22.23 12.01 9.30
CA GLU A 124 23.32 11.57 10.17
C GLU A 124 23.54 10.05 10.11
N GLU A 125 22.52 9.28 9.72
CA GLU A 125 22.56 7.82 9.62
C GLU A 125 23.15 7.33 8.28
N LEU A 126 23.45 8.22 7.32
CA LEU A 126 23.96 7.87 5.99
C LEU A 126 25.14 6.90 6.04
N GLN A 127 26.15 7.21 6.86
CA GLN A 127 27.34 6.37 6.98
C GLN A 127 26.99 4.98 7.53
N ALA A 128 26.05 4.89 8.48
CA ALA A 128 25.61 3.62 9.04
C ALA A 128 24.87 2.79 7.98
N PHE A 129 24.01 3.41 7.17
CA PHE A 129 23.30 2.74 6.09
C PHE A 129 24.24 2.20 5.02
N LEU A 130 25.19 3.01 4.56
CA LEU A 130 26.18 2.58 3.55
C LEU A 130 27.03 1.41 4.05
N ARG A 131 27.46 1.44 5.31
CA ARG A 131 28.21 0.34 5.93
C ARG A 131 27.37 -0.91 6.11
N LEU A 132 26.10 -0.77 6.49
CA LEU A 132 25.17 -1.90 6.64
C LEU A 132 24.93 -2.58 5.30
N GLU A 133 24.66 -1.82 4.24
CA GLU A 133 24.42 -2.39 2.90
C GLU A 133 25.70 -2.97 2.27
N ALA A 134 26.87 -2.39 2.53
CA ALA A 134 28.15 -3.02 2.18
C ALA A 134 28.35 -4.35 2.93
N ALA A 135 28.07 -4.37 4.24
CA ALA A 135 28.16 -5.58 5.06
C ALA A 135 27.18 -6.66 4.60
N ARG A 136 25.98 -6.28 4.16
CA ARG A 136 24.99 -7.19 3.54
C ARG A 136 25.56 -7.84 2.27
N MET A 137 26.18 -7.04 1.38
CA MET A 137 26.75 -7.52 0.12
C MET A 137 27.87 -8.56 0.30
N VAL A 138 28.71 -8.38 1.33
CA VAL A 138 29.83 -9.30 1.64
C VAL A 138 29.48 -10.38 2.66
N GLY A 139 28.26 -10.36 3.21
CA GLY A 139 27.84 -11.32 4.23
C GLY A 139 27.86 -12.76 3.70
N ASP A 140 28.24 -13.69 4.57
CA ASP A 140 28.29 -15.12 4.26
C ASP A 140 27.11 -15.85 4.90
N CYS A 141 26.16 -16.26 4.07
CA CYS A 141 25.02 -17.08 4.42
C CYS A 141 25.39 -18.42 5.09
N ARG A 142 26.60 -18.94 4.90
CA ARG A 142 27.07 -20.19 5.52
C ARG A 142 27.28 -20.04 7.02
N GLY A 143 27.48 -18.81 7.50
CA GLY A 143 27.59 -18.50 8.92
C GLY A 143 26.25 -18.42 9.66
N LEU A 144 25.12 -18.50 8.94
CA LEU A 144 23.81 -18.46 9.56
C LEU A 144 23.49 -19.79 10.27
N PRO A 145 22.97 -19.76 11.51
CA PRO A 145 22.51 -20.95 12.20
C PRO A 145 21.43 -21.69 11.40
N PRO A 146 21.49 -23.03 11.30
CA PRO A 146 20.49 -23.83 10.55
C PRO A 146 19.04 -23.56 10.96
N GLU A 147 18.80 -23.32 12.25
CA GLU A 147 17.49 -23.00 12.80
C GLU A 147 16.93 -21.66 12.33
N GLU A 148 17.78 -20.66 12.07
CA GLU A 148 17.37 -19.36 11.50
C GLU A 148 16.92 -19.55 10.04
N PHE A 149 17.65 -20.37 9.29
CA PHE A 149 17.30 -20.75 7.93
C PHE A 149 15.96 -21.49 7.87
N GLU A 150 15.81 -22.54 8.69
CA GLU A 150 14.58 -23.34 8.74
C GLU A 150 13.37 -22.50 9.15
N ARG A 151 13.56 -21.59 10.12
CA ARG A 151 12.51 -20.68 10.55
C ARG A 151 12.11 -19.72 9.44
N GLU A 152 13.04 -19.01 8.82
CA GLU A 152 12.67 -18.05 7.77
C GLU A 152 12.06 -18.74 6.54
N ARG A 153 12.47 -19.99 6.24
CA ARG A 153 11.81 -20.80 5.22
C ARG A 153 10.34 -21.02 5.55
N GLU A 154 10.03 -21.40 6.79
CA GLU A 154 8.63 -21.57 7.22
C GLU A 154 7.85 -20.24 7.21
N VAL A 155 8.52 -19.13 7.51
CA VAL A 155 7.90 -17.80 7.45
C VAL A 155 7.54 -17.39 6.02
N VAL A 156 8.42 -17.63 5.04
CA VAL A 156 8.12 -17.37 3.61
C VAL A 156 6.99 -18.29 3.12
N ARG A 157 6.98 -19.56 3.53
CA ARG A 157 5.87 -20.49 3.23
C ARG A 157 4.54 -19.98 3.81
N ASN A 158 4.55 -19.38 5.00
CA ASN A 158 3.36 -18.76 5.57
C ASN A 158 2.91 -17.51 4.85
N GLU A 159 3.84 -16.70 4.35
CA GLU A 159 3.49 -15.58 3.50
C GLU A 159 2.81 -16.04 2.22
N LEU A 160 3.31 -17.12 1.62
CA LEU A 160 2.70 -17.75 0.46
C LEU A 160 1.28 -18.23 0.78
N ARG A 161 1.08 -18.94 1.88
CA ARG A 161 -0.26 -19.36 2.34
C ARG A 161 -1.20 -18.19 2.64
N GLN A 162 -0.67 -17.10 3.19
CA GLN A 162 -1.45 -15.89 3.49
C GLN A 162 -1.96 -15.22 2.20
N ARG A 163 -1.11 -15.14 1.18
CA ARG A 163 -1.41 -14.47 -0.10
C ARG A 163 -2.16 -15.38 -1.08
N TYR A 164 -1.84 -16.67 -1.10
CA TYR A 164 -2.25 -17.64 -2.13
C TYR A 164 -3.03 -18.85 -1.60
N GLY A 165 -3.27 -18.95 -0.29
CA GLY A 165 -3.99 -20.09 0.31
C GLY A 165 -5.49 -20.19 -0.01
N ARG A 166 -6.04 -19.23 -0.75
CA ARG A 166 -7.45 -19.22 -1.19
C ARG A 166 -7.56 -19.63 -2.67
N PRO A 167 -8.63 -20.34 -3.08
CA PRO A 167 -8.79 -20.79 -4.46
C PRO A 167 -8.67 -19.68 -5.51
N GLU A 168 -9.28 -18.52 -5.27
CA GLU A 168 -9.25 -17.38 -6.19
C GLU A 168 -7.82 -16.81 -6.37
N ALA A 169 -6.97 -16.95 -5.36
CA ALA A 169 -5.60 -16.44 -5.41
C ALA A 169 -4.68 -17.31 -6.28
N GLU A 170 -5.09 -18.53 -6.65
CA GLU A 170 -4.34 -19.39 -7.58
C GLU A 170 -4.46 -18.96 -9.06
N ILE A 171 -5.44 -18.09 -9.38
CA ILE A 171 -5.75 -17.70 -10.75
C ILE A 171 -4.56 -17.03 -11.45
N PRO A 172 -3.85 -16.04 -10.86
CA PRO A 172 -2.64 -15.47 -11.47
C PRO A 172 -1.55 -16.51 -11.74
N ARG A 173 -1.39 -17.51 -10.86
CA ARG A 173 -0.42 -18.61 -11.04
C ARG A 173 -0.76 -19.43 -12.27
N ILE A 174 -2.03 -19.83 -12.43
CA ILE A 174 -2.50 -20.59 -13.58
C ILE A 174 -2.29 -19.80 -14.87
N ILE A 175 -2.71 -18.53 -14.89
CA ILE A 175 -2.53 -17.66 -16.06
C ILE A 175 -1.06 -17.57 -16.48
N GLN A 176 -0.18 -17.36 -15.51
CA GLN A 176 1.25 -17.23 -15.75
C GLN A 176 1.86 -18.54 -16.27
N GLN A 177 1.48 -19.69 -15.69
CA GLN A 177 1.97 -21.01 -16.12
C GLN A 177 1.44 -21.44 -17.49
N GLU A 178 0.24 -20.99 -17.88
CA GLU A 178 -0.32 -21.24 -19.22
C GLU A 178 0.23 -20.31 -20.29
N ALA A 179 0.62 -19.09 -19.91
CA ALA A 179 1.17 -18.10 -20.83
C ALA A 179 2.68 -18.27 -21.07
N TYR A 180 3.44 -18.61 -20.03
CA TYR A 180 4.88 -18.87 -20.15
C TYR A 180 5.14 -20.38 -20.14
N PRO A 181 5.79 -20.96 -21.17
CA PRO A 181 6.06 -22.39 -21.20
C PRO A 181 6.99 -22.83 -20.06
N LYS A 182 6.93 -24.12 -19.70
CA LYS A 182 7.86 -24.70 -18.71
C LYS A 182 9.32 -24.43 -19.11
N GLY A 183 10.11 -23.97 -18.14
CA GLY A 183 11.50 -23.56 -18.35
C GLY A 183 11.69 -22.07 -18.66
N HIS A 184 10.62 -21.32 -18.94
CA HIS A 184 10.69 -19.88 -19.05
C HIS A 184 10.93 -19.22 -17.67
N PRO A 185 11.79 -18.20 -17.55
CA PRO A 185 12.09 -17.52 -16.27
C PRO A 185 10.88 -16.96 -15.52
N TYR A 186 9.82 -16.59 -16.25
CA TYR A 186 8.58 -16.07 -15.68
C TYR A 186 7.49 -17.15 -15.52
N HIS A 187 7.79 -18.45 -15.61
CA HIS A 187 6.77 -19.51 -15.47
C HIS A 187 6.13 -19.54 -14.08
N TYR A 188 6.91 -19.25 -13.03
CA TYR A 188 6.44 -19.23 -11.64
C TYR A 188 6.21 -17.79 -11.15
N LEU A 189 5.28 -17.64 -10.20
CA LEU A 189 5.13 -16.39 -9.45
C LEU A 189 6.41 -16.12 -8.64
N GLY A 190 6.72 -14.85 -8.38
CA GLY A 190 7.95 -14.49 -7.67
C GLY A 190 8.05 -15.02 -6.23
N ILE A 191 6.92 -15.32 -5.59
CA ILE A 191 6.89 -15.96 -4.27
C ILE A 191 7.23 -17.47 -4.32
N GLY A 192 7.22 -18.07 -5.51
CA GLY A 192 7.41 -19.51 -5.73
C GLY A 192 6.16 -20.35 -5.52
N ASP A 193 6.38 -21.62 -5.18
CA ASP A 193 5.35 -22.57 -4.74
C ASP A 193 5.82 -23.30 -3.48
N ASP A 194 4.88 -23.77 -2.65
CA ASP A 194 5.19 -24.30 -1.32
C ASP A 194 6.07 -25.57 -1.37
N GLU A 195 5.97 -26.38 -2.42
CA GLU A 195 6.74 -27.61 -2.60
C GLU A 195 8.20 -27.30 -2.97
N GLN A 196 8.44 -26.40 -3.92
CA GLN A 196 9.79 -25.96 -4.27
C GLN A 196 10.45 -25.22 -3.12
N LEU A 197 9.73 -24.32 -2.42
CA LEU A 197 10.24 -23.63 -1.24
C LEU A 197 10.69 -24.63 -0.16
N ALA A 198 9.89 -25.66 0.12
CA ALA A 198 10.23 -26.70 1.10
C ALA A 198 11.50 -27.50 0.74
N ASN A 199 11.88 -27.52 -0.55
CA ASN A 199 13.07 -28.20 -1.05
C ASN A 199 14.30 -27.30 -1.17
N ILE A 200 14.20 -25.99 -0.93
CA ILE A 200 15.37 -25.09 -0.95
C ILE A 200 16.27 -25.39 0.25
N THR A 201 17.57 -25.55 0.00
CA THR A 201 18.61 -25.75 1.02
C THR A 201 19.40 -24.47 1.28
N GLN A 202 20.13 -24.42 2.40
CA GLN A 202 21.02 -23.28 2.70
C GLN A 202 22.13 -23.14 1.66
N GLU A 203 22.61 -24.25 1.08
CA GLU A 203 23.60 -24.23 -0.01
C GLU A 203 23.04 -23.58 -1.27
N ASP A 204 21.80 -23.88 -1.65
CA ASP A 204 21.13 -23.23 -2.80
C ASP A 204 21.05 -21.71 -2.60
N VAL A 205 20.65 -21.27 -1.40
CA VAL A 205 20.58 -19.84 -1.04
C VAL A 205 21.95 -19.18 -1.14
N CYS A 206 22.97 -19.86 -0.63
CA CYS A 206 24.34 -19.37 -0.69
C CYS A 206 24.89 -19.25 -2.10
N GLN A 207 24.63 -20.25 -2.94
CA GLN A 207 25.03 -20.22 -4.34
C GLN A 207 24.35 -19.06 -5.08
N PHE A 208 23.06 -18.80 -4.80
CA PHE A 208 22.35 -17.68 -5.38
C PHE A 208 22.96 -16.32 -4.97
N ILE A 209 23.30 -16.17 -3.69
CA ILE A 209 23.93 -14.96 -3.16
C ILE A 209 25.34 -14.74 -3.77
N ASP A 210 26.12 -15.81 -3.93
CA ASP A 210 27.47 -15.72 -4.50
C ASP A 210 27.47 -15.32 -5.97
N GLU A 211 26.47 -15.78 -6.73
CA GLU A 211 26.34 -15.48 -8.16
C GLU A 211 25.80 -14.06 -8.40
N TYR A 212 24.75 -13.66 -7.68
CA TYR A 212 23.97 -12.47 -8.05
C TYR A 212 24.14 -11.25 -7.14
N TYR A 213 24.56 -11.43 -5.88
CA TYR A 213 24.75 -10.32 -4.91
C TYR A 213 26.20 -9.82 -4.97
N VAL A 214 26.55 -9.26 -6.12
CA VAL A 214 27.89 -8.75 -6.45
C VAL A 214 27.83 -7.29 -6.92
N PRO A 215 28.88 -6.47 -6.72
CA PRO A 215 28.88 -5.04 -7.02
C PRO A 215 28.44 -4.73 -8.46
N GLN A 216 28.96 -5.44 -9.45
CA GLN A 216 28.65 -5.20 -10.87
C GLN A 216 27.24 -5.61 -11.31
N ASN A 217 26.49 -6.32 -10.45
CA ASN A 217 25.08 -6.62 -10.68
C ASN A 217 24.15 -5.69 -9.88
N ALA A 218 24.68 -4.63 -9.28
CA ALA A 218 23.94 -3.76 -8.39
C ALA A 218 24.00 -2.28 -8.80
N THR A 219 22.97 -1.55 -8.39
CA THR A 219 22.95 -0.08 -8.39
C THR A 219 22.66 0.39 -6.98
N LEU A 220 23.53 1.24 -6.45
CA LEU A 220 23.34 1.96 -5.19
C LEU A 220 22.76 3.33 -5.49
N ILE A 221 21.59 3.65 -4.91
CA ILE A 221 20.93 4.94 -5.04
C ILE A 221 20.93 5.61 -3.67
N VAL A 222 21.41 6.85 -3.61
CA VAL A 222 21.40 7.69 -2.41
C VAL A 222 20.62 8.97 -2.70
N ALA A 223 19.55 9.23 -1.96
CA ALA A 223 18.69 10.39 -2.18
C ALA A 223 18.37 11.12 -0.88
N GLY A 224 18.26 12.45 -0.92
CA GLY A 224 17.91 13.26 0.25
C GLY A 224 18.99 14.27 0.63
N ASN A 225 19.06 14.64 1.91
CA ASN A 225 19.93 15.70 2.40
C ASN A 225 21.38 15.22 2.54
N VAL A 226 22.09 15.21 1.42
CA VAL A 226 23.44 14.69 1.32
C VAL A 226 24.36 15.65 0.60
N ASP A 227 25.63 15.65 1.01
CA ASP A 227 26.73 16.25 0.28
C ASP A 227 27.27 15.21 -0.72
N PRO A 228 27.24 15.47 -2.04
CA PRO A 228 27.72 14.54 -3.05
C PRO A 228 29.17 14.08 -2.87
N ASP A 229 30.08 15.00 -2.48
CA ASP A 229 31.50 14.67 -2.32
C ASP A 229 31.68 13.73 -1.14
N ARG A 230 30.96 14.00 -0.04
CA ARG A 230 30.94 13.10 1.12
C ARG A 230 30.34 11.74 0.78
N VAL A 231 29.25 11.69 0.03
CA VAL A 231 28.64 10.41 -0.41
C VAL A 231 29.64 9.62 -1.25
N ARG A 232 30.34 10.25 -2.20
CA ARG A 232 31.38 9.60 -3.00
C ARG A 232 32.43 8.97 -2.09
N ASP A 233 32.98 9.73 -1.15
CA ASP A 233 34.06 9.25 -0.28
C ASP A 233 33.58 8.10 0.64
N GLU A 234 32.38 8.20 1.21
CA GLU A 234 31.79 7.14 2.04
C GLU A 234 31.43 5.88 1.24
N VAL A 235 30.95 6.03 -0.01
CA VAL A 235 30.67 4.91 -0.91
C VAL A 235 31.95 4.21 -1.35
N VAL A 236 32.99 4.97 -1.72
CA VAL A 236 34.32 4.39 -2.04
C VAL A 236 34.88 3.65 -0.82
N PHE A 237 34.75 4.23 0.37
CA PHE A 237 35.20 3.59 1.60
C PHE A 237 34.43 2.29 1.90
N ALA A 238 33.10 2.30 1.78
CA ALA A 238 32.26 1.17 2.14
C ALA A 238 32.28 0.04 1.09
N PHE A 239 32.24 0.39 -0.20
CA PHE A 239 32.06 -0.58 -1.29
C PHE A 239 33.30 -0.77 -2.18
N GLY A 240 34.24 0.18 -2.20
CA GLY A 240 35.33 0.19 -3.18
C GLY A 240 36.34 -0.95 -3.02
N ALA A 241 36.49 -1.50 -1.81
CA ALA A 241 37.37 -2.63 -1.52
C ALA A 241 36.69 -4.00 -1.68
N ILE A 242 35.40 -4.06 -2.04
CA ILE A 242 34.68 -5.32 -2.24
C ILE A 242 35.18 -5.95 -3.55
N ASP A 243 35.90 -7.06 -3.42
CA ASP A 243 36.45 -7.87 -4.52
C ASP A 243 35.52 -9.01 -4.97
N LYS A 244 34.44 -9.24 -4.23
CA LYS A 244 33.39 -10.21 -4.58
C LYS A 244 32.91 -9.95 -6.01
N GLY A 245 32.97 -10.97 -6.85
CA GLY A 245 32.56 -10.86 -8.24
C GLY A 245 33.67 -10.44 -9.22
N LEU A 246 34.87 -10.04 -8.75
CA LEU A 246 36.01 -9.78 -9.62
C LEU A 246 36.66 -11.07 -10.14
N GLY A 247 37.26 -11.00 -11.33
CA GLY A 247 38.11 -12.04 -11.89
C GLY A 247 39.55 -11.95 -11.37
N PRO A 248 40.41 -12.93 -11.71
CA PRO A 248 41.83 -12.90 -11.35
C PRO A 248 42.60 -11.67 -11.88
N ASP A 249 42.06 -11.00 -12.92
CA ASP A 249 42.60 -9.77 -13.50
C ASP A 249 42.11 -8.50 -12.77
N GLY A 250 41.34 -8.64 -11.69
CA GLY A 250 40.77 -7.55 -10.91
C GLY A 250 39.59 -6.85 -11.58
N LYS A 251 39.05 -7.38 -12.68
CA LYS A 251 37.91 -6.79 -13.39
C LYS A 251 36.60 -7.47 -13.03
N PRO A 252 35.46 -6.76 -13.11
CA PRO A 252 34.16 -7.35 -12.85
C PRO A 252 33.87 -8.51 -13.81
N ARG A 253 33.47 -9.67 -13.25
CA ARG A 253 33.00 -10.80 -14.06
C ARG A 253 31.62 -10.50 -14.62
N ALA A 254 31.35 -10.94 -15.84
CA ALA A 254 30.01 -10.92 -16.40
C ALA A 254 29.10 -11.83 -15.55
N VAL A 255 27.95 -11.30 -15.15
CA VAL A 255 26.93 -12.03 -14.39
C VAL A 255 26.09 -12.82 -15.38
N LYS A 256 26.00 -14.13 -15.17
CA LYS A 256 25.21 -14.98 -16.07
C LYS A 256 23.74 -14.81 -15.77
N LYS A 257 22.95 -14.32 -16.73
CA LYS A 257 21.49 -14.19 -16.60
C LYS A 257 20.76 -15.12 -17.55
N ASN A 258 19.62 -15.63 -17.11
CA ASN A 258 18.70 -16.36 -17.96
C ASN A 258 18.10 -15.42 -19.01
N PRO A 259 18.08 -15.79 -20.30
CA PRO A 259 17.36 -15.04 -21.33
C PRO A 259 15.85 -15.00 -21.02
N ILE A 260 15.22 -13.85 -21.22
CA ILE A 260 13.78 -13.65 -21.00
C ILE A 260 13.15 -13.30 -22.34
N PRO A 261 12.83 -14.30 -23.19
CA PRO A 261 12.13 -14.02 -24.44
C PRO A 261 10.68 -13.62 -24.16
N MET A 262 10.11 -12.81 -25.05
CA MET A 262 8.66 -12.60 -25.04
C MET A 262 7.96 -13.95 -25.33
N PRO A 263 6.92 -14.34 -24.59
CA PRO A 263 6.25 -15.62 -24.82
C PRO A 263 5.49 -15.60 -26.14
N GLU A 264 5.61 -16.67 -26.92
CA GLU A 264 4.81 -16.87 -28.12
C GLU A 264 3.40 -17.33 -27.74
N ILE A 265 2.46 -16.39 -27.74
CA ILE A 265 1.04 -16.66 -27.47
C ILE A 265 0.28 -16.72 -28.78
N HIS A 266 -0.40 -17.85 -29.01
CA HIS A 266 -1.36 -18.05 -30.09
C HIS A 266 -2.75 -18.27 -29.52
N TYR A 267 -3.79 -18.04 -30.34
CA TYR A 267 -5.17 -18.30 -29.93
C TYR A 267 -5.33 -19.72 -29.38
N ARG A 268 -5.53 -19.79 -28.07
CA ARG A 268 -5.79 -21.04 -27.36
C ARG A 268 -6.75 -20.75 -26.22
N ARG A 269 -7.73 -21.63 -26.06
CA ARG A 269 -8.69 -21.57 -24.97
C ARG A 269 -8.48 -22.77 -24.06
N VAL A 270 -8.07 -22.51 -22.82
CA VAL A 270 -7.86 -23.52 -21.78
C VAL A 270 -8.91 -23.37 -20.69
N VAL A 271 -9.28 -24.49 -20.08
CA VAL A 271 -10.30 -24.53 -19.02
C VAL A 271 -9.68 -25.23 -17.82
N HIS A 272 -9.70 -24.57 -16.67
CA HIS A 272 -9.33 -25.13 -15.39
C HIS A 272 -10.54 -25.17 -14.49
N GLU A 273 -10.60 -26.18 -13.62
CA GLU A 273 -11.61 -26.29 -12.59
C GLU A 273 -10.95 -25.97 -11.24
N LEU A 274 -11.57 -25.06 -10.49
CA LEU A 274 -11.12 -24.69 -9.14
C LEU A 274 -12.32 -24.62 -8.20
N PRO A 275 -12.11 -24.80 -6.88
CA PRO A 275 -13.15 -24.62 -5.87
C PRO A 275 -13.44 -23.13 -5.58
N VAL A 276 -13.53 -22.32 -6.64
CA VAL A 276 -13.88 -20.89 -6.60
C VAL A 276 -15.39 -20.69 -6.44
N GLU A 277 -15.78 -19.58 -5.81
CA GLU A 277 -17.21 -19.28 -5.65
C GLU A 277 -17.88 -18.79 -6.95
N ARG A 278 -17.11 -18.11 -7.81
CA ARG A 278 -17.53 -17.57 -9.10
C ARG A 278 -16.60 -18.03 -10.22
N GLU A 279 -17.18 -18.30 -11.38
CA GLU A 279 -16.40 -18.54 -12.59
C GLU A 279 -15.78 -17.24 -13.11
N SER A 280 -14.65 -17.35 -13.80
CA SER A 280 -13.98 -16.23 -14.44
C SER A 280 -13.41 -16.59 -15.81
N ILE A 281 -13.23 -15.59 -16.65
CA ILE A 281 -12.57 -15.71 -17.96
C ILE A 281 -11.53 -14.61 -18.09
N HIS A 282 -10.32 -15.01 -18.50
CA HIS A 282 -9.16 -14.14 -18.56
C HIS A 282 -8.59 -14.14 -19.97
N PHE A 283 -8.38 -12.96 -20.53
CA PHE A 283 -7.79 -12.74 -21.85
C PHE A 283 -6.39 -12.21 -21.68
N VAL A 284 -5.41 -12.92 -22.24
CA VAL A 284 -4.00 -12.73 -21.95
C VAL A 284 -3.26 -12.44 -23.25
N TRP A 285 -2.49 -11.35 -23.27
CA TRP A 285 -1.62 -10.96 -24.38
C TRP A 285 -0.21 -10.70 -23.88
N ALA A 286 0.78 -11.16 -24.65
CA ALA A 286 2.17 -10.80 -24.43
C ALA A 286 2.41 -9.35 -24.86
N LEU A 287 3.10 -8.58 -24.03
CA LEU A 287 3.53 -7.22 -24.35
C LEU A 287 5.06 -7.18 -24.55
N PRO A 288 5.58 -6.28 -25.38
CA PRO A 288 7.01 -6.00 -25.47
C PRO A 288 7.59 -5.54 -24.12
N PRO A 289 8.93 -5.57 -23.94
CA PRO A 289 9.59 -5.09 -22.73
C PRO A 289 9.09 -3.69 -22.36
N ARG A 290 8.62 -3.51 -21.13
CA ARG A 290 7.87 -2.33 -20.67
C ARG A 290 8.59 -1.02 -20.95
N TYR A 291 9.92 -1.01 -20.74
CA TYR A 291 10.74 0.18 -20.91
C TYR A 291 11.35 0.34 -22.30
N SER A 292 10.98 -0.51 -23.29
CA SER A 292 11.26 -0.30 -24.72
C SER A 292 10.22 0.60 -25.39
N ASP A 293 10.57 1.38 -26.41
CA ASP A 293 9.64 2.34 -27.06
C ASP A 293 8.31 1.73 -27.48
N GLU A 294 8.34 0.48 -27.95
CA GLU A 294 7.14 -0.28 -28.25
C GLU A 294 6.34 -0.64 -27.00
N GLY A 295 7.00 -1.15 -25.94
CA GLY A 295 6.36 -1.50 -24.67
C GLY A 295 5.68 -0.31 -24.00
N ALA A 296 6.30 0.87 -23.99
CA ALA A 296 5.68 2.06 -23.42
C ALA A 296 4.41 2.47 -24.16
N ARG A 297 4.35 2.30 -25.49
CA ARG A 297 3.13 2.49 -26.29
C ARG A 297 2.09 1.39 -26.01
N ALA A 298 2.54 0.15 -25.86
CA ALA A 298 1.70 -1.02 -25.58
C ALA A 298 0.97 -0.94 -24.23
N THR A 299 1.51 -0.22 -23.24
CA THR A 299 0.81 0.01 -21.95
C THR A 299 -0.55 0.68 -22.10
N ASN A 300 -0.81 1.40 -23.21
CA ASN A 300 -2.12 2.00 -23.49
C ASN A 300 -3.19 0.97 -23.88
N ALA A 301 -2.83 -0.30 -24.05
CA ALA A 301 -3.79 -1.39 -24.21
C ALA A 301 -4.74 -1.53 -23.00
N PHE A 302 -4.36 -1.04 -21.82
CA PHE A 302 -5.21 -1.01 -20.62
C PHE A 302 -6.50 -0.20 -20.81
N LEU A 303 -6.58 0.68 -21.82
CA LEU A 303 -7.83 1.34 -22.21
C LEU A 303 -8.93 0.33 -22.61
N LEU A 304 -8.58 -0.90 -22.98
CA LEU A 304 -9.54 -1.97 -23.22
C LEU A 304 -10.37 -2.29 -21.97
N GLY A 305 -9.76 -2.26 -20.78
CA GLY A 305 -10.48 -2.51 -19.53
C GLY A 305 -11.55 -1.46 -19.28
N ALA A 306 -11.19 -0.17 -19.44
CA ALA A 306 -12.14 0.94 -19.33
C ALA A 306 -13.27 0.82 -20.37
N LEU A 307 -12.94 0.46 -21.61
CA LEU A 307 -13.93 0.24 -22.67
C LEU A 307 -14.90 -0.90 -22.31
N VAL A 308 -14.37 -2.03 -21.82
CA VAL A 308 -15.19 -3.20 -21.49
C VAL A 308 -16.07 -2.93 -20.27
N ASP A 309 -15.53 -2.25 -19.26
CA ASP A 309 -16.27 -1.89 -18.06
C ASP A 309 -17.42 -0.92 -18.37
N GLN A 310 -17.16 0.12 -19.19
CA GLN A 310 -18.19 1.05 -19.65
C GLN A 310 -19.39 0.33 -20.29
N PHE A 311 -19.16 -0.69 -21.10
CA PHE A 311 -20.26 -1.47 -21.68
C PHE A 311 -20.84 -2.52 -20.74
N ASN A 312 -20.08 -3.03 -19.77
CA ASN A 312 -20.64 -3.90 -18.74
C ASN A 312 -21.71 -3.16 -17.93
N GLU A 313 -21.54 -1.85 -17.71
CA GLU A 313 -22.56 -1.00 -17.09
C GLU A 313 -23.88 -0.98 -17.89
N GLU A 314 -23.82 -1.03 -19.22
CA GLU A 314 -25.00 -1.05 -20.10
C GLU A 314 -25.65 -2.44 -20.23
N TRP A 315 -24.84 -3.50 -20.38
CA TRP A 315 -25.29 -4.85 -20.78
C TRP A 315 -25.33 -5.86 -19.64
N ASP A 316 -24.77 -5.49 -18.50
CA ASP A 316 -24.95 -6.15 -17.21
C ASP A 316 -24.53 -7.64 -17.19
N PHE A 317 -23.43 -7.97 -17.87
CA PHE A 317 -23.00 -9.36 -18.08
C PHE A 317 -21.98 -9.88 -17.06
N ALA A 318 -21.27 -9.00 -16.36
CA ALA A 318 -20.22 -9.33 -15.40
C ALA A 318 -20.43 -8.71 -14.02
N TYR A 319 -19.86 -9.35 -13.00
CA TYR A 319 -19.68 -8.82 -11.66
C TYR A 319 -18.52 -7.84 -11.58
N ASP A 320 -17.43 -8.16 -12.29
CA ASP A 320 -16.18 -7.40 -12.29
C ASP A 320 -15.46 -7.51 -13.64
N VAL A 321 -14.74 -6.44 -14.00
CA VAL A 321 -13.87 -6.32 -15.18
C VAL A 321 -12.58 -5.66 -14.73
N ALA A 322 -11.49 -6.41 -14.70
CA ALA A 322 -10.22 -5.95 -14.13
C ALA A 322 -9.06 -6.16 -15.12
N PRO A 323 -8.51 -5.08 -15.72
CA PRO A 323 -7.23 -5.16 -16.41
C PRO A 323 -6.08 -5.20 -15.39
N GLN A 324 -5.10 -6.08 -15.61
CA GLN A 324 -3.91 -6.22 -14.76
C GLN A 324 -2.67 -6.56 -15.59
N LEU A 325 -1.48 -6.29 -15.01
CA LEU A 325 -0.19 -6.70 -15.56
C LEU A 325 0.31 -7.91 -14.77
N LEU A 326 0.73 -8.97 -15.45
CA LEU A 326 1.45 -10.10 -14.84
C LEU A 326 2.83 -10.27 -15.48
N GLY A 327 3.70 -11.05 -14.85
CA GLY A 327 5.09 -11.24 -15.29
C GLY A 327 6.03 -10.11 -14.84
N GLY A 328 7.24 -10.09 -15.39
CA GLY A 328 8.23 -9.04 -15.17
C GLY A 328 8.27 -8.00 -16.30
N ASP A 329 9.12 -6.99 -16.15
CA ASP A 329 9.20 -5.84 -17.04
C ASP A 329 9.81 -6.18 -18.42
N GLU A 330 10.55 -7.29 -18.57
CA GLU A 330 11.17 -7.69 -19.85
C GLU A 330 10.24 -8.46 -20.78
N ALA A 331 9.23 -9.14 -20.24
CA ALA A 331 8.25 -9.88 -21.03
C ALA A 331 6.86 -9.86 -20.38
N PRO A 332 6.25 -8.69 -20.14
CA PRO A 332 5.01 -8.57 -19.39
C PRO A 332 3.79 -9.17 -20.11
N LEU A 333 2.77 -9.55 -19.34
CA LEU A 333 1.45 -9.94 -19.84
C LEU A 333 0.40 -8.90 -19.49
N MET A 334 -0.36 -8.45 -20.47
CA MET A 334 -1.64 -7.79 -20.23
C MET A 334 -2.71 -8.86 -20.02
N VAL A 335 -3.43 -8.79 -18.90
CA VAL A 335 -4.55 -9.67 -18.60
C VAL A 335 -5.80 -8.84 -18.42
N LEU A 336 -6.85 -9.13 -19.17
CA LEU A 336 -8.20 -8.65 -18.89
C LEU A 336 -9.00 -9.77 -18.22
N SER A 337 -9.27 -9.63 -16.94
CA SER A 337 -10.09 -10.55 -16.16
C SER A 337 -11.55 -10.12 -16.21
N VAL A 338 -12.46 -11.05 -16.45
CA VAL A 338 -13.91 -10.83 -16.37
C VAL A 338 -14.51 -11.91 -15.48
N GLU A 339 -15.25 -11.50 -14.46
CA GLU A 339 -16.08 -12.39 -13.65
C GLU A 339 -17.52 -12.36 -14.17
N PRO A 340 -17.92 -13.23 -15.12
CA PRO A 340 -19.26 -13.20 -15.68
C PRO A 340 -20.32 -13.60 -14.65
N LYS A 341 -21.55 -13.14 -14.87
CA LYS A 341 -22.71 -13.68 -14.15
C LYS A 341 -23.02 -15.11 -14.56
N PRO A 342 -23.76 -15.88 -13.73
CA PRO A 342 -24.16 -17.25 -14.05
C PRO A 342 -24.77 -17.36 -15.46
N GLY A 343 -24.23 -18.27 -16.27
CA GLY A 343 -24.68 -18.51 -17.66
C GLY A 343 -24.24 -17.44 -18.68
N LYS A 344 -23.49 -16.40 -18.27
CA LYS A 344 -23.05 -15.29 -19.14
C LYS A 344 -21.63 -15.41 -19.68
N LEU A 345 -20.93 -16.50 -19.42
CA LEU A 345 -19.54 -16.68 -19.84
C LEU A 345 -19.33 -16.49 -21.35
N GLY A 346 -20.19 -17.09 -22.18
CA GLY A 346 -20.13 -16.92 -23.64
C GLY A 346 -20.42 -15.48 -24.08
N GLN A 347 -21.33 -14.78 -23.39
CA GLN A 347 -21.64 -13.38 -23.66
C GLN A 347 -20.44 -12.48 -23.30
N ALA A 348 -19.81 -12.71 -22.14
CA ALA A 348 -18.60 -12.00 -21.73
C ALA A 348 -17.48 -12.17 -22.75
N GLU A 349 -17.27 -13.41 -23.22
CA GLU A 349 -16.25 -13.70 -24.24
C GLU A 349 -16.52 -12.99 -25.57
N GLU A 350 -17.74 -13.11 -26.10
CA GLU A 350 -18.14 -12.41 -27.32
C GLU A 350 -17.96 -10.89 -27.18
N PHE A 351 -18.28 -10.37 -26.00
CA PHE A 351 -18.23 -8.95 -25.69
C PHE A 351 -16.79 -8.41 -25.68
N VAL A 352 -15.86 -9.12 -25.04
CA VAL A 352 -14.45 -8.76 -25.07
C VAL A 352 -13.92 -8.74 -26.51
N TRP A 353 -14.27 -9.75 -27.32
CA TRP A 353 -13.84 -9.77 -28.73
C TRP A 353 -14.42 -8.64 -29.58
N LYS A 354 -15.64 -8.19 -29.29
CA LYS A 354 -16.21 -6.98 -29.91
C LYS A 354 -15.46 -5.72 -29.47
N SER A 355 -15.09 -5.64 -28.21
CA SER A 355 -14.36 -4.50 -27.65
C SER A 355 -12.93 -4.41 -28.19
N VAL A 356 -12.24 -5.53 -28.34
CA VAL A 356 -10.93 -5.61 -29.02
C VAL A 356 -10.99 -5.02 -30.42
N LYS A 357 -12.04 -5.31 -31.20
CA LYS A 357 -12.23 -4.73 -32.55
C LYS A 357 -12.50 -3.21 -32.53
N ARG A 358 -13.10 -2.69 -31.46
CA ARG A 358 -13.44 -1.26 -31.30
C ARG A 358 -12.30 -0.45 -30.69
N LEU A 359 -11.39 -1.09 -29.96
CA LEU A 359 -10.31 -0.46 -29.22
C LEU A 359 -9.54 0.59 -30.04
N PRO A 360 -9.15 0.36 -31.32
CA PRO A 360 -8.43 1.38 -32.09
C PRO A 360 -9.19 2.69 -32.30
N GLN A 361 -10.53 2.67 -32.29
CA GLN A 361 -11.36 3.87 -32.43
C GLN A 361 -11.40 4.70 -31.14
N PHE A 362 -11.25 4.04 -29.98
CA PHE A 362 -11.30 4.66 -28.66
C PHE A 362 -10.08 5.56 -28.36
N PHE A 363 -8.97 5.37 -29.08
CA PHE A 363 -7.76 6.19 -28.92
C PHE A 363 -7.91 7.64 -29.40
N PHE A 364 -8.83 7.91 -30.34
CA PHE A 364 -8.94 9.22 -30.98
C PHE A 364 -10.00 10.13 -30.38
N ASP A 365 -10.56 9.77 -29.22
CA ASP A 365 -11.48 10.66 -28.51
C ASP A 365 -10.72 11.91 -28.00
N PRO A 366 -10.90 13.11 -28.59
CA PRO A 366 -10.07 14.27 -28.29
C PRO A 366 -10.34 14.79 -26.87
N GLY A 367 -9.30 14.79 -26.02
CA GLY A 367 -9.46 15.09 -24.60
C GLY A 367 -10.13 13.96 -23.80
N GLY A 368 -10.26 12.76 -24.39
CA GLY A 368 -10.80 11.57 -23.76
C GLY A 368 -9.76 10.76 -22.98
N ALA A 369 -10.05 9.48 -22.75
CA ALA A 369 -9.34 8.61 -21.81
C ALA A 369 -7.81 8.51 -22.01
N PHE A 370 -7.33 8.60 -23.26
CA PHE A 370 -5.88 8.58 -23.55
C PHE A 370 -5.15 9.79 -22.96
N GLU A 371 -5.66 11.01 -23.18
CA GLU A 371 -5.02 12.24 -22.70
C GLU A 371 -5.09 12.34 -21.17
N GLU A 372 -6.22 11.95 -20.57
CA GLU A 372 -6.35 11.87 -19.11
C GLU A 372 -5.33 10.89 -18.51
N GLN A 373 -5.21 9.68 -19.09
CA GLN A 373 -4.26 8.68 -18.62
C GLN A 373 -2.81 9.16 -18.77
N LYS A 374 -2.45 9.78 -19.90
CA LYS A 374 -1.12 10.34 -20.13
C LYS A 374 -0.80 11.46 -19.12
N ASN A 375 -1.71 12.41 -18.93
CA ASN A 375 -1.51 13.52 -17.98
C ASN A 375 -1.41 13.02 -16.54
N SER A 376 -2.22 12.03 -16.17
CA SER A 376 -2.14 11.37 -14.87
C SER A 376 -0.80 10.67 -14.64
N ARG A 377 -0.26 9.95 -15.64
CA ARG A 377 1.08 9.34 -15.55
C ARG A 377 2.19 10.38 -15.38
N LEU A 378 2.16 11.47 -16.15
CA LEU A 378 3.14 12.56 -16.05
C LEU A 378 3.09 13.25 -14.69
N ALA A 379 1.89 13.58 -14.21
CA ALA A 379 1.70 14.19 -12.90
C ALA A 379 2.09 13.24 -11.77
N SER A 380 1.77 11.95 -11.89
CA SER A 380 2.16 10.91 -10.92
C SER A 380 3.67 10.74 -10.85
N LEU A 381 4.38 10.82 -11.98
CA LEU A 381 5.84 10.79 -12.01
C LEU A 381 6.44 11.99 -11.26
N ILE A 382 5.94 13.22 -11.50
CA ILE A 382 6.42 14.41 -10.77
C ILE A 382 6.08 14.33 -9.27
N ALA A 383 4.85 13.96 -8.93
CA ALA A 383 4.38 13.92 -7.55
C ALA A 383 5.04 12.81 -6.73
N GLY A 384 5.29 11.64 -7.35
CA GLY A 384 6.00 10.53 -6.73
C GLY A 384 7.41 10.91 -6.28
N PHE A 385 8.05 11.86 -6.96
CA PHE A 385 9.40 12.30 -6.62
C PHE A 385 9.48 13.09 -5.31
N GLU A 386 8.37 13.56 -4.72
CA GLU A 386 8.43 14.14 -3.36
C GLU A 386 8.82 13.11 -2.30
N ASP A 387 8.39 11.86 -2.48
CA ASP A 387 8.68 10.77 -1.56
C ASP A 387 10.01 10.11 -1.94
N LEU A 388 10.96 10.05 -0.99
CA LEU A 388 12.29 9.50 -1.27
C LEU A 388 12.21 8.04 -1.72
N ASN A 389 11.27 7.25 -1.21
CA ASN A 389 11.16 5.83 -1.54
C ASN A 389 10.60 5.58 -2.93
N ALA A 390 9.55 6.32 -3.30
CA ALA A 390 9.07 6.28 -4.68
C ALA A 390 10.14 6.80 -5.66
N ARG A 391 10.94 7.81 -5.26
CA ARG A 391 12.01 8.40 -6.07
C ARG A 391 13.16 7.40 -6.33
N THR A 392 13.74 6.82 -5.28
CA THR A 392 14.83 5.82 -5.39
C THR A 392 14.38 4.59 -6.16
N THR A 393 13.17 4.10 -5.90
CA THR A 393 12.57 2.96 -6.62
C THR A 393 12.41 3.25 -8.11
N ALA A 394 11.87 4.41 -8.48
CA ALA A 394 11.67 4.79 -9.88
C ALA A 394 13.02 4.89 -10.63
N VAL A 395 14.00 5.57 -10.03
CA VAL A 395 15.33 5.74 -10.63
C VAL A 395 16.09 4.42 -10.70
N GLY A 396 16.05 3.60 -9.64
CA GLY A 396 16.67 2.28 -9.64
C GLY A 396 16.07 1.35 -10.69
N THR A 397 14.75 1.39 -10.86
CA THR A 397 14.06 0.62 -11.91
C THR A 397 14.48 1.08 -13.31
N LEU A 398 14.54 2.40 -13.56
CA LEU A 398 15.01 2.93 -14.85
C LEU A 398 16.49 2.60 -15.10
N ALA A 399 17.35 2.74 -14.09
CA ALA A 399 18.77 2.42 -14.19
C ALA A 399 19.00 0.94 -14.53
N GLN A 400 18.14 0.05 -14.02
CA GLN A 400 18.15 -1.37 -14.34
C GLN A 400 17.65 -1.64 -15.75
N ALA A 401 16.47 -1.13 -16.11
CA ALA A 401 15.77 -1.50 -17.34
C ALA A 401 16.27 -0.77 -18.59
N ARG A 402 16.87 0.42 -18.45
CA ARG A 402 17.35 1.25 -19.56
C ARG A 402 18.84 1.03 -19.84
N ALA A 403 19.18 -0.17 -20.32
CA ALA A 403 20.55 -0.48 -20.73
C ALA A 403 21.04 0.39 -21.91
N ASP A 404 20.10 0.95 -22.70
CA ASP A 404 20.35 1.89 -23.79
C ASP A 404 20.70 3.31 -23.32
N PHE A 405 20.47 3.63 -22.05
CA PHE A 405 20.70 4.96 -21.53
C PHE A 405 22.20 5.29 -21.46
N PRO A 406 22.65 6.43 -22.00
CA PRO A 406 24.06 6.81 -21.98
C PRO A 406 24.52 7.14 -20.55
N TRP A 407 25.11 6.15 -19.87
CA TRP A 407 25.44 6.19 -18.44
C TRP A 407 26.39 7.33 -18.05
N ASP A 408 27.30 7.74 -18.93
CA ASP A 408 28.29 8.80 -18.65
C ASP A 408 27.89 10.18 -19.22
N SER A 409 26.65 10.33 -19.70
CA SER A 409 26.14 11.62 -20.23
C SER A 409 25.59 12.54 -19.15
N GLU A 410 25.36 13.81 -19.48
CA GLU A 410 24.67 14.78 -18.60
C GLU A 410 23.13 14.62 -18.56
N LYS A 411 22.58 13.71 -19.37
CA LYS A 411 21.13 13.43 -19.39
C LYS A 411 20.68 12.82 -18.06
N THR A 412 19.39 12.91 -17.75
CA THR A 412 18.80 12.27 -16.56
C THR A 412 17.81 11.18 -16.98
N LEU A 413 17.82 10.04 -16.28
CA LEU A 413 16.96 8.88 -16.55
C LEU A 413 15.50 9.29 -16.53
N VAL A 414 15.13 10.06 -15.51
CA VAL A 414 13.74 10.40 -15.21
C VAL A 414 13.20 11.40 -16.22
N PHE A 415 14.01 12.39 -16.62
CA PHE A 415 13.58 13.35 -17.61
C PHE A 415 13.42 12.71 -18.99
N GLU A 416 14.31 11.81 -19.39
CA GLU A 416 14.15 11.07 -20.65
C GLU A 416 12.86 10.22 -20.63
N GLU A 417 12.54 9.56 -19.50
CA GLU A 417 11.27 8.82 -19.38
C GLU A 417 10.04 9.74 -19.36
N PHE A 418 10.14 10.91 -18.72
CA PHE A 418 9.10 11.92 -18.74
C PHE A 418 8.84 12.43 -20.16
N GLN A 419 9.90 12.77 -20.91
CA GLN A 419 9.78 13.22 -22.30
C GLN A 419 9.21 12.12 -23.20
N ARG A 420 9.64 10.88 -23.00
CA ARG A 420 9.13 9.73 -23.72
C ARG A 420 7.64 9.52 -23.50
N THR A 421 7.17 9.63 -22.25
CA THR A 421 5.72 9.58 -21.94
C THR A 421 4.98 10.78 -22.53
N ARG A 422 5.53 11.99 -22.39
CA ARG A 422 4.93 13.24 -22.90
C ARG A 422 4.75 13.22 -24.41
N ASN A 423 5.72 12.67 -25.13
CA ASN A 423 5.75 12.63 -26.59
C ASN A 423 4.90 11.52 -27.20
N GLN A 424 4.29 10.66 -26.37
CA GLN A 424 3.33 9.68 -26.88
C GLN A 424 2.10 10.38 -27.46
N ASN A 425 1.67 9.90 -28.62
CA ASN A 425 0.44 10.31 -29.27
C ASN A 425 -0.50 9.10 -29.45
N PRO A 426 -1.81 9.35 -29.60
CA PRO A 426 -2.79 8.27 -29.71
C PRO A 426 -2.60 7.42 -30.98
N GLY A 427 -2.07 7.99 -32.07
CA GLY A 427 -1.85 7.28 -33.34
C GLY A 427 -0.81 6.16 -33.22
N ASP A 428 0.38 6.49 -32.70
CA ASP A 428 1.45 5.52 -32.53
C ASP A 428 1.08 4.43 -31.51
N SER A 429 0.41 4.84 -30.43
CA SER A 429 -0.05 3.90 -29.40
C SER A 429 -1.12 2.95 -29.95
N ARG A 430 -2.08 3.48 -30.73
CA ARG A 430 -3.06 2.66 -31.45
C ARG A 430 -2.37 1.67 -32.38
N ASP A 431 -1.35 2.10 -33.12
CA ASP A 431 -0.69 1.24 -34.10
C ASP A 431 0.03 0.06 -33.47
N VAL A 432 0.66 0.26 -32.31
CA VAL A 432 1.22 -0.85 -31.53
C VAL A 432 0.10 -1.72 -30.95
N VAL A 433 -0.90 -1.12 -30.31
CA VAL A 433 -1.95 -1.86 -29.59
C VAL A 433 -2.83 -2.68 -30.54
N LYS A 434 -3.17 -2.17 -31.73
CA LYS A 434 -4.02 -2.89 -32.69
C LYS A 434 -3.35 -4.17 -33.23
N ASP A 435 -2.02 -4.20 -33.25
CA ASP A 435 -1.23 -5.32 -33.77
C ASP A 435 -0.92 -6.34 -32.67
N LEU A 436 -0.86 -5.90 -31.40
CA LEU A 436 -0.63 -6.76 -30.23
C LEU A 436 -1.92 -7.39 -29.69
N ILE A 437 -2.97 -6.58 -29.55
CA ILE A 437 -4.22 -6.98 -28.90
C ILE A 437 -5.19 -7.48 -29.97
N THR A 438 -4.95 -8.72 -30.40
CA THR A 438 -5.76 -9.41 -31.39
C THR A 438 -6.21 -10.77 -30.89
N LYS A 439 -7.18 -11.39 -31.57
CA LYS A 439 -7.67 -12.72 -31.17
C LYS A 439 -6.63 -13.81 -31.44
N ASP A 440 -5.91 -13.74 -32.56
CA ASP A 440 -4.90 -14.74 -32.97
C ASP A 440 -3.68 -14.79 -32.03
N LYS A 441 -3.45 -13.73 -31.25
CA LYS A 441 -2.35 -13.61 -30.26
C LYS A 441 -2.81 -13.73 -28.81
N ALA A 442 -4.01 -14.27 -28.57
CA ALA A 442 -4.59 -14.29 -27.23
C ALA A 442 -4.63 -15.69 -26.61
N LEU A 443 -4.25 -15.79 -25.34
CA LEU A 443 -4.60 -16.94 -24.51
C LEU A 443 -5.88 -16.61 -23.74
N VAL A 444 -6.86 -17.51 -23.81
CA VAL A 444 -8.11 -17.44 -23.04
C VAL A 444 -8.07 -18.50 -21.95
N VAL A 445 -7.97 -18.08 -20.70
CA VAL A 445 -8.02 -18.96 -19.52
C VAL A 445 -9.40 -18.86 -18.90
N VAL A 446 -10.11 -19.99 -18.84
CA VAL A 446 -11.43 -20.06 -18.20
C VAL A 446 -11.31 -20.83 -16.89
N ILE A 447 -11.73 -20.21 -15.79
CA ILE A 447 -11.85 -20.85 -14.49
C ILE A 447 -13.31 -21.24 -14.27
N ARG A 448 -13.57 -22.54 -14.25
CA ARG A 448 -14.86 -23.13 -13.93
C ARG A 448 -14.93 -23.44 -12.45
N ARG A 449 -16.10 -23.21 -11.86
CA ARG A 449 -16.39 -23.59 -10.49
C ARG A 449 -16.57 -25.10 -10.41
N ASN A 450 -15.78 -25.75 -9.57
CA ASN A 450 -15.95 -27.12 -9.15
C ASN A 450 -15.55 -27.24 -7.68
N GLU A 451 -16.53 -27.43 -6.78
CA GLU A 451 -16.28 -27.52 -5.33
C GLU A 451 -15.44 -28.74 -4.93
N ASN A 452 -15.35 -29.75 -5.79
CA ASN A 452 -14.55 -30.95 -5.56
C ASN A 452 -13.15 -30.86 -6.17
N ALA A 453 -12.83 -29.77 -6.89
CA ALA A 453 -11.49 -29.58 -7.43
C ALA A 453 -10.47 -29.34 -6.32
N GLU A 454 -9.24 -29.79 -6.53
CA GLU A 454 -8.14 -29.52 -5.60
C GLU A 454 -7.83 -28.02 -5.58
N GLY A 455 -7.76 -27.45 -4.38
CA GLY A 455 -7.37 -26.06 -4.16
C GLY A 455 -5.86 -25.93 -3.91
N PHE A 456 -5.50 -24.97 -3.06
CA PHE A 456 -4.13 -24.78 -2.60
C PHE A 456 -3.58 -26.07 -1.95
N LYS A 457 -2.42 -26.53 -2.40
CA LYS A 457 -1.72 -27.71 -1.86
C LYS A 457 -0.50 -27.28 -1.05
N ALA A 458 -0.57 -27.42 0.26
CA ALA A 458 0.58 -27.25 1.14
C ALA A 458 1.54 -28.45 1.02
N ALA A 459 2.83 -28.18 1.08
CA ALA A 459 3.86 -29.21 1.14
C ALA A 459 3.93 -29.84 2.54
N ASP A 460 4.18 -31.16 2.59
CA ASP A 460 4.33 -31.93 3.82
C ASP A 460 5.73 -31.73 4.42
N LEU A 461 5.94 -30.54 4.97
CA LEU A 461 7.14 -30.18 5.73
C LEU A 461 6.70 -29.59 7.06
N LYS A 462 7.03 -30.29 8.15
CA LYS A 462 6.75 -29.86 9.52
C LYS A 462 7.95 -29.12 10.08
N PHE A 463 7.74 -27.86 10.46
CA PHE A 463 8.72 -27.06 11.17
C PHE A 463 8.51 -27.24 12.68
N GLU A 464 9.55 -27.73 13.38
CA GLU A 464 9.59 -27.80 14.83
C GLU A 464 10.46 -26.67 15.38
N THR A 465 9.93 -25.92 16.34
CA THR A 465 10.60 -24.77 16.92
C THR A 465 11.77 -25.22 17.80
N LYS A 466 12.97 -24.73 17.48
CA LYS A 466 14.14 -24.80 18.36
C LYS A 466 14.58 -23.36 18.63
N SER A 467 14.23 -22.83 19.81
CA SER A 467 14.53 -21.44 20.18
C SER A 467 16.04 -21.19 20.24
N HIS A 468 16.55 -20.31 19.36
CA HIS A 468 17.90 -19.72 19.48
C HIS A 468 17.85 -18.29 20.06
N ALA A 469 16.66 -17.70 20.18
CA ALA A 469 16.45 -16.32 20.59
C ALA A 469 16.93 -16.02 22.02
N GLU A 470 16.97 -17.03 22.90
CA GLU A 470 17.33 -16.88 24.31
C GLU A 470 18.81 -16.54 24.56
N GLN A 471 19.67 -16.52 23.53
CA GLN A 471 21.12 -16.31 23.69
C GLN A 471 21.64 -14.95 23.17
N LEU A 472 20.79 -14.11 22.58
CA LEU A 472 21.24 -12.86 21.96
C LEU A 472 21.38 -11.72 22.98
N LYS A 473 22.50 -10.99 22.91
CA LYS A 473 22.69 -9.79 23.74
C LYS A 473 21.98 -8.60 23.09
N PRO A 474 21.15 -7.84 23.83
CA PRO A 474 20.49 -6.67 23.27
C PRO A 474 21.50 -5.62 22.79
N LEU A 475 21.13 -4.86 21.76
CA LEU A 475 21.93 -3.74 21.27
C LEU A 475 21.74 -2.48 22.11
N ILE A 476 20.62 -2.40 22.83
CA ILE A 476 20.28 -1.27 23.68
C ILE A 476 20.57 -1.63 25.13
N ASP A 477 21.18 -0.69 25.84
CA ASP A 477 21.36 -0.78 27.29
C ASP A 477 20.00 -0.53 27.99
N PRO A 478 19.45 -1.50 28.75
CA PRO A 478 18.21 -1.32 29.49
C PRO A 478 18.25 -0.13 30.47
N ALA A 479 19.44 0.28 30.94
CA ALA A 479 19.59 1.45 31.80
C ALA A 479 19.16 2.76 31.12
N GLU A 480 19.11 2.80 29.79
CA GLU A 480 18.58 3.93 29.01
C GLU A 480 17.13 4.26 29.42
N ALA A 481 16.32 3.25 29.80
CA ALA A 481 14.95 3.43 30.26
C ALA A 481 14.82 4.40 31.46
N ARG A 482 15.89 4.55 32.25
CA ARG A 482 15.89 5.31 33.51
C ARG A 482 16.32 6.76 33.35
N ARG A 483 16.63 7.19 32.13
CA ARG A 483 17.00 8.58 31.82
C ARG A 483 16.23 9.11 30.61
N PRO A 484 16.00 10.43 30.54
CA PRO A 484 15.51 11.07 29.32
C PRO A 484 16.48 10.88 28.16
N LEU A 485 15.94 10.77 26.95
CA LEU A 485 16.73 10.83 25.71
C LEU A 485 16.92 12.28 25.27
N LEU A 486 17.98 12.50 24.50
CA LEU A 486 18.16 13.77 23.80
C LEU A 486 17.17 13.82 22.63
N ALA A 487 16.38 14.88 22.58
CA ALA A 487 15.49 15.19 21.47
C ALA A 487 15.86 16.56 20.88
N PRO A 488 15.97 16.67 19.55
CA PRO A 488 16.10 17.96 18.88
C PRO A 488 15.01 18.94 19.34
N THR A 489 15.40 20.20 19.53
CA THR A 489 14.49 21.31 19.85
C THR A 489 14.08 22.08 18.61
N ASP A 490 14.54 21.67 17.43
CA ASP A 490 14.21 22.35 16.17
C ASP A 490 12.70 22.26 15.91
N PRO A 491 12.02 23.39 15.73
CA PRO A 491 10.58 23.40 15.53
C PRO A 491 10.24 22.72 14.21
N SER A 492 9.19 21.89 14.21
CA SER A 492 8.73 21.27 12.96
C SER A 492 8.18 22.32 12.00
N VAL A 493 8.23 22.00 10.70
CA VAL A 493 7.63 22.83 9.65
C VAL A 493 6.13 23.08 9.87
N LEU A 494 5.44 22.22 10.63
CA LEU A 494 4.01 22.30 10.91
C LEU A 494 3.62 23.53 11.75
N VAL A 495 4.54 24.05 12.57
CA VAL A 495 4.35 25.28 13.35
C VAL A 495 4.15 26.49 12.44
N LYS A 496 4.77 26.48 11.24
CA LYS A 496 4.67 27.56 10.25
C LYS A 496 3.32 27.62 9.55
N ALA A 497 2.44 26.63 9.75
CA ALA A 497 1.13 26.61 9.11
C ALA A 497 0.26 27.77 9.61
N ARG A 498 -0.28 28.57 8.69
CA ARG A 498 -1.21 29.65 9.01
C ARG A 498 -2.61 29.07 9.21
N ARG A 499 -3.27 29.46 10.29
CA ARG A 499 -4.61 28.99 10.66
C ARG A 499 -5.55 30.16 10.78
N PHE A 500 -6.70 30.09 10.12
CA PHE A 500 -7.73 31.12 10.20
C PHE A 500 -9.11 30.49 9.97
N GLN A 501 -10.16 31.27 10.21
CA GLN A 501 -11.54 30.88 9.98
C GLN A 501 -12.16 31.82 8.96
N LEU A 502 -12.97 31.28 8.05
CA LEU A 502 -13.84 32.08 7.17
C LEU A 502 -15.08 32.55 7.94
N ASP A 503 -15.76 33.60 7.44
CA ASP A 503 -16.93 34.17 8.11
C ASP A 503 -18.10 33.17 8.26
N ASN A 504 -18.16 32.17 7.37
CA ASN A 504 -19.14 31.09 7.43
C ASN A 504 -18.75 29.94 8.39
N GLY A 505 -17.66 30.07 9.14
CA GLY A 505 -17.24 29.11 10.15
C GLY A 505 -16.26 28.03 9.68
N MET A 506 -15.98 27.92 8.38
CA MET A 506 -15.01 26.95 7.86
C MET A 506 -13.60 27.26 8.37
N ARG A 507 -12.92 26.24 8.88
CA ARG A 507 -11.52 26.33 9.32
C ARG A 507 -10.59 26.15 8.14
N VAL A 508 -9.53 26.95 8.06
CA VAL A 508 -8.52 26.87 7.00
C VAL A 508 -7.13 26.78 7.60
N VAL A 509 -6.33 25.84 7.08
CA VAL A 509 -4.92 25.65 7.44
C VAL A 509 -4.09 25.68 6.16
N LEU A 510 -3.17 26.63 6.06
CA LEU A 510 -2.27 26.78 4.91
C LEU A 510 -0.83 26.54 5.35
N LEU A 511 -0.12 25.67 4.65
CA LEU A 511 1.31 25.44 4.80
C LEU A 511 2.02 25.54 3.44
N PRO A 512 2.33 26.76 2.98
CA PRO A 512 3.22 26.93 1.83
C PRO A 512 4.63 26.45 2.21
N LYS A 513 5.27 25.68 1.32
CA LYS A 513 6.66 25.25 1.46
C LYS A 513 7.49 25.57 0.22
N GLY A 514 8.75 25.93 0.42
CA GLY A 514 9.73 26.17 -0.65
C GLY A 514 10.31 24.89 -1.24
N SER A 515 9.45 23.92 -1.59
CA SER A 515 9.87 22.66 -2.23
C SER A 515 10.38 22.91 -3.64
N ARG A 516 11.42 22.18 -4.07
CA ARG A 516 11.88 22.21 -5.47
C ARG A 516 10.85 21.62 -6.42
N LEU A 517 10.07 20.64 -5.96
CA LEU A 517 9.01 20.02 -6.76
C LEU A 517 7.72 20.86 -6.75
N PRO A 518 7.03 21.01 -7.90
CA PRO A 518 5.83 21.83 -8.05
C PRO A 518 4.59 21.04 -7.65
N VAL A 519 4.52 20.61 -6.39
CA VAL A 519 3.42 19.75 -5.90
C VAL A 519 2.63 20.46 -4.82
N VAL A 520 1.30 20.34 -4.89
CA VAL A 520 0.37 20.81 -3.87
C VAL A 520 -0.61 19.71 -3.53
N ALA A 521 -1.01 19.64 -2.26
CA ALA A 521 -2.05 18.75 -1.76
C ALA A 521 -3.06 19.53 -0.91
N ALA A 522 -4.34 19.26 -1.13
CA ALA A 522 -5.42 19.78 -0.32
C ALA A 522 -6.28 18.64 0.26
N ARG A 523 -6.78 18.85 1.48
CA ARG A 523 -7.71 17.97 2.19
C ARG A 523 -8.87 18.80 2.70
N LEU A 524 -10.08 18.45 2.32
CA LEU A 524 -11.31 19.02 2.89
C LEU A 524 -11.94 17.95 3.78
N ILE A 525 -11.85 18.19 5.09
CA ILE A 525 -12.22 17.26 6.15
C ILE A 525 -13.54 17.74 6.75
N PHE A 526 -14.54 16.87 6.76
CA PHE A 526 -15.78 17.07 7.49
C PHE A 526 -15.76 16.26 8.78
N ASP A 527 -16.20 16.86 9.89
CA ASP A 527 -16.28 16.22 11.21
C ASP A 527 -17.50 15.25 11.31
N VAL A 528 -17.67 14.42 10.28
CA VAL A 528 -18.75 13.44 10.10
C VAL A 528 -18.22 12.18 9.41
N GLY A 529 -18.43 11.02 10.01
CA GLY A 529 -17.96 9.74 9.47
C GLY A 529 -19.04 8.65 9.51
N ALA A 530 -18.60 7.41 9.41
CA ALA A 530 -19.48 6.26 9.42
C ALA A 530 -20.28 6.13 10.73
N ALA A 531 -19.76 6.61 11.87
CA ALA A 531 -20.46 6.55 13.15
C ALA A 531 -21.66 7.51 13.25
N HIS A 532 -21.77 8.46 12.32
CA HIS A 532 -22.86 9.44 12.24
C HIS A 532 -24.00 9.01 11.30
N GLU A 533 -23.89 7.82 10.70
CA GLU A 533 -24.88 7.32 9.74
C GLU A 533 -26.28 7.14 10.40
N PRO A 534 -27.35 7.65 9.77
CA PRO A 534 -28.71 7.44 10.27
C PRO A 534 -29.08 5.96 10.37
N ASP A 535 -30.03 5.64 11.25
CA ASP A 535 -30.55 4.27 11.41
C ASP A 535 -31.17 3.73 10.12
N GLY A 536 -30.70 2.55 9.71
CA GLY A 536 -31.15 1.88 8.49
C GLY A 536 -30.57 2.47 7.20
N LEU A 537 -29.58 3.37 7.30
CA LEU A 537 -28.80 3.89 6.18
C LEU A 537 -27.29 3.59 6.37
N GLU A 538 -26.97 2.50 7.06
CA GLU A 538 -25.57 2.08 7.25
C GLU A 538 -24.87 1.93 5.89
N GLY A 539 -23.67 2.49 5.76
CA GLY A 539 -22.90 2.58 4.52
C GLY A 539 -23.08 3.86 3.71
N ILE A 540 -24.04 4.73 4.07
CA ILE A 540 -24.33 5.95 3.31
C ILE A 540 -23.16 6.94 3.29
N ALA A 541 -22.38 7.06 4.37
CA ALA A 541 -21.28 8.03 4.43
C ALA A 541 -20.21 7.70 3.38
N SER A 542 -19.82 6.43 3.32
CA SER A 542 -18.87 5.92 2.32
C SER A 542 -19.38 6.10 0.90
N LEU A 543 -20.67 5.83 0.66
CA LEU A 543 -21.27 5.99 -0.66
C LEU A 543 -21.35 7.45 -1.09
N ALA A 544 -21.82 8.35 -0.20
CA ALA A 544 -21.93 9.78 -0.45
C ALA A 544 -20.57 10.42 -0.75
N ALA A 545 -19.49 9.93 -0.14
CA ALA A 545 -18.15 10.43 -0.43
C ALA A 545 -17.59 9.88 -1.76
N ARG A 546 -17.71 8.56 -1.99
CA ARG A 546 -17.03 7.88 -3.11
C ARG A 546 -17.78 7.94 -4.44
N GLN A 547 -19.11 8.07 -4.44
CA GLN A 547 -19.93 8.14 -5.67
C GLN A 547 -20.25 9.57 -6.11
N LEU A 548 -19.73 10.58 -5.39
CA LEU A 548 -19.92 11.96 -5.80
C LEU A 548 -19.03 12.26 -7.00
N ASN A 549 -19.65 12.36 -8.18
CA ASN A 549 -18.94 12.63 -9.42
C ASN A 549 -18.64 14.12 -9.57
N HIS A 550 -17.59 14.40 -10.32
CA HIS A 550 -17.29 15.77 -10.73
C HIS A 550 -18.39 16.34 -11.63
N PRO A 551 -18.53 17.68 -11.72
CA PRO A 551 -19.56 18.29 -12.54
C PRO A 551 -19.45 17.85 -14.00
N ARG A 552 -20.58 17.56 -14.66
CA ARG A 552 -20.58 17.12 -16.07
C ARG A 552 -19.84 18.14 -16.96
N GLY A 553 -19.00 17.63 -17.86
CA GLY A 553 -18.19 18.45 -18.76
C GLY A 553 -17.01 19.16 -18.09
N SER A 554 -16.68 18.86 -16.83
CA SER A 554 -15.47 19.38 -16.18
C SER A 554 -14.22 18.80 -16.82
N GLN A 555 -13.23 19.65 -17.11
CA GLN A 555 -11.93 19.24 -17.68
C GLN A 555 -10.89 18.86 -16.61
N ILE A 556 -11.32 18.62 -15.38
CA ILE A 556 -10.37 18.44 -14.27
C ILE A 556 -9.59 17.12 -14.33
N GLY A 557 -10.09 16.12 -15.07
CA GLY A 557 -9.35 14.87 -15.36
C GLY A 557 -8.08 15.14 -16.17
N LEU A 558 -8.10 16.18 -17.02
CA LEU A 558 -6.95 16.60 -17.81
C LEU A 558 -5.84 17.26 -16.97
N LEU A 559 -6.10 17.64 -15.72
CA LEU A 559 -5.08 18.22 -14.84
C LEU A 559 -4.06 17.18 -14.35
N GLY A 560 -4.33 15.89 -14.55
CA GLY A 560 -3.50 14.80 -14.02
C GLY A 560 -3.51 14.74 -12.48
N ALA A 561 -4.48 15.40 -11.84
CA ALA A 561 -4.57 15.44 -10.39
C ALA A 561 -5.11 14.13 -9.83
N ASP A 562 -4.56 13.72 -8.68
CA ASP A 562 -5.01 12.59 -7.89
C ASP A 562 -6.16 13.04 -6.99
N TRP A 563 -7.37 12.58 -7.28
CA TRP A 563 -8.60 12.88 -6.55
C TRP A 563 -9.02 11.68 -5.72
N GLY A 564 -9.36 11.91 -4.45
CA GLY A 564 -9.76 10.84 -3.54
C GLY A 564 -10.83 11.26 -2.56
N ALA A 565 -11.49 10.26 -1.98
CA ALA A 565 -12.38 10.43 -0.85
C ALA A 565 -12.24 9.25 0.11
N SER A 566 -12.06 9.53 1.39
CA SER A 566 -11.96 8.53 2.45
C SER A 566 -12.97 8.83 3.55
N VAL A 567 -13.58 7.79 4.08
CA VAL A 567 -14.48 7.86 5.24
C VAL A 567 -13.91 6.94 6.30
N ASP A 568 -13.65 7.49 7.47
CA ASP A 568 -13.44 6.70 8.69
C ASP A 568 -14.68 6.83 9.58
N ASP A 569 -14.57 6.39 10.83
CA ASP A 569 -15.71 6.40 11.74
C ASP A 569 -16.17 7.81 12.14
N ASP A 570 -15.26 8.79 12.17
CA ASP A 570 -15.54 10.13 12.70
C ASP A 570 -15.46 11.23 11.65
N THR A 571 -14.83 10.98 10.50
CA THR A 571 -14.55 11.98 9.47
C THR A 571 -14.78 11.48 8.04
N THR A 572 -15.11 12.44 7.18
CA THR A 572 -15.17 12.28 5.73
C THR A 572 -14.19 13.26 5.14
N THR A 573 -13.18 12.75 4.44
CA THR A 573 -12.13 13.59 3.84
C THR A 573 -12.15 13.46 2.33
N PHE A 574 -12.27 14.58 1.62
CA PHE A 574 -11.97 14.68 0.20
C PHE A 574 -10.55 15.18 0.01
N THR A 575 -9.78 14.53 -0.86
CA THR A 575 -8.39 14.86 -1.12
C THR A 575 -8.19 15.19 -2.59
N VAL A 576 -7.30 16.15 -2.83
CA VAL A 576 -6.75 16.40 -4.16
C VAL A 576 -5.25 16.67 -4.06
N SER A 577 -4.46 16.11 -4.95
CA SER A 577 -3.06 16.48 -5.11
C SER A 577 -2.65 16.53 -6.57
N GLY A 578 -1.70 17.40 -6.91
CA GLY A 578 -1.28 17.58 -8.30
C GLY A 578 -0.23 18.67 -8.43
N ILE A 579 -0.06 19.14 -9.66
CA ILE A 579 0.94 20.16 -9.99
C ILE A 579 0.50 21.53 -9.50
N SER A 580 1.41 22.26 -8.84
CA SER A 580 1.12 23.52 -8.15
C SER A 580 0.65 24.66 -9.04
N ILE A 581 1.02 24.65 -10.33
CA ILE A 581 0.50 25.64 -11.30
C ILE A 581 -1.03 25.60 -11.39
N TYR A 582 -1.64 24.46 -11.07
CA TYR A 582 -3.08 24.27 -11.06
C TYR A 582 -3.73 24.49 -9.69
N THR A 583 -3.04 25.08 -8.71
CA THR A 583 -3.56 25.20 -7.33
C THR A 583 -4.98 25.82 -7.30
N SER A 584 -5.22 26.86 -8.09
CA SER A 584 -6.53 27.51 -8.18
C SER A 584 -7.61 26.57 -8.73
N GLU A 585 -7.29 25.81 -9.78
CA GLU A 585 -8.16 24.84 -10.45
C GLU A 585 -8.43 23.63 -9.55
N LEU A 586 -7.44 23.17 -8.78
CA LEU A 586 -7.60 22.06 -7.84
C LEU A 586 -8.53 22.45 -6.69
N LEU A 587 -8.33 23.62 -6.08
CA LEU A 587 -9.19 24.12 -5.00
C LEU A 587 -10.61 24.40 -5.50
N THR A 588 -10.75 25.02 -6.67
CA THR A 588 -12.04 25.26 -7.30
C THR A 588 -12.71 23.95 -7.70
N GLY A 589 -11.96 22.97 -8.21
CA GLY A 589 -12.47 21.65 -8.58
C GLY A 589 -12.98 20.86 -7.38
N LEU A 590 -12.29 20.95 -6.24
CA LEU A 590 -12.71 20.36 -4.96
C LEU A 590 -14.03 20.99 -4.47
N GLU A 591 -14.11 22.33 -4.49
CA GLU A 591 -15.34 23.06 -4.15
C GLU A 591 -16.51 22.65 -5.05
N ARG A 592 -16.30 22.69 -6.37
CA ARG A 592 -17.35 22.40 -7.35
C ARG A 592 -17.81 20.96 -7.28
N LYS A 593 -16.91 20.01 -6.99
CA LYS A 593 -17.28 18.60 -6.74
C LYS A 593 -18.32 18.51 -5.62
N LEU A 594 -18.13 19.25 -4.52
CA LEU A 594 -19.05 19.18 -3.39
C LEU A 594 -20.34 19.97 -3.60
N LYS A 595 -20.27 21.14 -4.24
CA LYS A 595 -21.44 22.02 -4.42
C LYS A 595 -22.34 21.62 -5.58
N ILE A 596 -21.76 21.25 -6.73
CA ILE A 596 -22.51 20.99 -7.97
C ILE A 596 -22.12 19.66 -8.63
N GLY A 597 -21.31 18.83 -7.97
CA GLY A 597 -21.17 17.42 -8.32
C GLY A 597 -22.50 16.70 -8.17
N TYR A 598 -22.59 15.54 -8.80
CA TYR A 598 -23.83 14.77 -8.91
C TYR A 598 -23.62 13.31 -8.54
N TYR A 599 -24.66 12.70 -7.98
CA TYR A 599 -24.80 11.25 -7.91
C TYR A 599 -25.51 10.77 -9.16
N SER A 600 -25.01 9.69 -9.77
CA SER A 600 -25.71 9.03 -10.88
C SER A 600 -26.67 8.00 -10.33
N GLN A 601 -27.93 8.03 -10.76
CA GLN A 601 -28.91 7.00 -10.42
C GLN A 601 -28.39 5.60 -10.79
N ASP A 602 -27.84 5.47 -12.00
CA ASP A 602 -27.27 4.21 -12.51
C ASP A 602 -26.11 3.73 -11.62
N ALA A 603 -25.23 4.64 -11.17
CA ALA A 603 -24.10 4.28 -10.31
C ALA A 603 -24.57 3.81 -8.92
N VAL A 604 -25.63 4.41 -8.37
CA VAL A 604 -26.25 3.97 -7.12
C VAL A 604 -26.85 2.58 -7.29
N GLU A 605 -27.64 2.35 -8.35
CA GLU A 605 -28.25 1.05 -8.63
C GLU A 605 -27.20 -0.06 -8.84
N GLN A 606 -26.13 0.26 -9.57
CA GLN A 606 -24.98 -0.63 -9.74
C GLN A 606 -24.29 -0.91 -8.41
N TRP A 607 -24.07 0.11 -7.56
CA TRP A 607 -23.52 -0.10 -6.23
C TRP A 607 -24.41 -1.03 -5.39
N GLN A 608 -25.72 -0.78 -5.35
CA GLN A 608 -26.65 -1.62 -4.60
C GLN A 608 -26.60 -3.07 -5.07
N LYS A 609 -26.53 -3.26 -6.40
CA LYS A 609 -26.40 -4.57 -7.02
C LYS A 609 -25.08 -5.25 -6.65
N ARG A 610 -23.94 -4.56 -6.80
CA ARG A 610 -22.62 -5.08 -6.42
C ARG A 610 -22.59 -5.47 -4.93
N MET A 611 -23.16 -4.64 -4.05
CA MET A 611 -23.26 -4.94 -2.62
C MET A 611 -24.11 -6.17 -2.32
N ARG A 612 -25.30 -6.29 -2.93
CA ARG A 612 -26.13 -7.50 -2.80
C ARG A 612 -25.37 -8.75 -3.23
N GLN A 613 -24.67 -8.67 -4.36
CA GLN A 613 -23.87 -9.78 -4.88
C GLN A 613 -22.67 -10.10 -3.98
N ALA A 614 -22.00 -9.09 -3.43
CA ALA A 614 -20.90 -9.27 -2.48
C ALA A 614 -21.37 -9.93 -1.19
N PHE A 615 -22.60 -9.65 -0.71
CA PHE A 615 -23.16 -10.33 0.47
C PHE A 615 -23.45 -11.81 0.25
N GLU A 616 -23.53 -12.26 -1.00
CA GLU A 616 -23.62 -13.68 -1.32
C GLU A 616 -22.27 -14.40 -1.30
N LEU A 617 -21.14 -13.67 -1.22
CA LEU A 617 -19.82 -14.30 -1.13
C LEU A 617 -19.53 -14.82 0.28
N ARG A 618 -19.13 -16.09 0.40
CA ARG A 618 -18.76 -16.71 1.69
C ARG A 618 -17.68 -15.92 2.44
N PRO A 619 -16.54 -15.53 1.81
CA PRO A 619 -15.49 -14.79 2.51
C PRO A 619 -15.97 -13.42 3.01
N VAL A 620 -16.88 -12.78 2.28
CA VAL A 620 -17.45 -11.48 2.67
C VAL A 620 -18.38 -11.63 3.88
N ARG A 621 -19.25 -12.65 3.91
CA ARG A 621 -20.12 -12.93 5.08
C ARG A 621 -19.29 -13.21 6.33
N GLN A 622 -18.29 -14.07 6.20
CA GLN A 622 -17.35 -14.45 7.27
C GLN A 622 -16.60 -13.24 7.84
N GLN A 623 -15.96 -12.44 6.97
CA GLN A 623 -15.20 -11.27 7.42
C GLN A 623 -16.09 -10.21 8.09
N ARG A 624 -17.29 -10.01 7.56
CA ARG A 624 -18.25 -9.05 8.12
C ARG A 624 -18.75 -9.49 9.49
N ALA A 625 -19.08 -10.77 9.66
CA ALA A 625 -19.44 -11.30 10.97
C ALA A 625 -18.29 -11.14 11.95
N PHE A 626 -17.06 -11.53 11.57
CA PHE A 626 -15.87 -11.35 12.42
C PHE A 626 -15.69 -9.90 12.86
N THR A 627 -15.74 -8.95 11.92
CA THR A 627 -15.56 -7.53 12.23
C THR A 627 -16.67 -7.01 13.15
N ARG A 628 -17.92 -7.38 12.90
CA ARG A 628 -19.09 -6.96 13.70
C ARG A 628 -19.04 -7.52 15.12
N GLU A 629 -18.81 -8.83 15.27
CA GLU A 629 -18.80 -9.48 16.58
C GLU A 629 -17.67 -8.95 17.46
N VAL A 630 -16.49 -8.73 16.89
CA VAL A 630 -15.37 -8.11 17.59
C VAL A 630 -15.69 -6.66 17.99
N ALA A 631 -16.26 -5.86 17.09
CA ALA A 631 -16.62 -4.47 17.40
C ALA A 631 -17.68 -4.38 18.51
N MET A 632 -18.70 -5.25 18.49
CA MET A 632 -19.71 -5.33 19.54
C MET A 632 -19.13 -5.75 20.89
N ALA A 633 -18.14 -6.65 20.91
CA ALA A 633 -17.48 -7.05 22.15
C ALA A 633 -16.59 -5.94 22.76
N VAL A 634 -15.99 -5.09 21.91
CA VAL A 634 -15.14 -3.98 22.36
C VAL A 634 -15.96 -2.78 22.85
N TRP A 635 -16.95 -2.33 22.07
CA TRP A 635 -17.69 -1.10 22.36
C TRP A 635 -19.08 -1.31 22.96
N GLY A 636 -19.67 -2.49 22.78
CA GLY A 636 -21.05 -2.81 23.14
C GLY A 636 -21.97 -2.88 21.92
N PRO A 637 -23.07 -3.66 21.98
CA PRO A 637 -23.91 -4.00 20.84
C PRO A 637 -24.73 -2.83 20.27
N ASN A 638 -24.89 -1.74 21.01
CA ASN A 638 -25.66 -0.56 20.59
C ASN A 638 -24.77 0.66 20.30
N HIS A 639 -23.45 0.52 20.41
CA HIS A 639 -22.53 1.64 20.24
C HIS A 639 -22.40 1.97 18.74
N PRO A 640 -22.40 3.25 18.31
CA PRO A 640 -22.28 3.60 16.89
C PRO A 640 -21.05 2.99 16.20
N TYR A 641 -19.87 3.03 16.83
CA TYR A 641 -18.66 2.33 16.32
C TYR A 641 -18.78 0.80 16.17
N ALA A 642 -19.80 0.17 16.74
CA ALA A 642 -20.04 -1.26 16.58
C ALA A 642 -21.07 -1.60 15.49
N ILE A 643 -22.08 -0.73 15.30
CA ILE A 643 -23.24 -1.02 14.45
C ILE A 643 -23.28 -0.23 13.15
N LYS A 644 -22.58 0.91 13.06
CA LYS A 644 -22.55 1.78 11.88
C LYS A 644 -21.37 1.49 10.97
N GLY A 645 -21.38 2.05 9.76
CA GLY A 645 -20.33 1.85 8.76
C GLY A 645 -20.31 0.46 8.10
N MET A 646 -21.25 -0.40 8.45
CA MET A 646 -21.39 -1.74 7.87
C MET A 646 -22.73 -1.87 7.12
N PRO A 647 -22.76 -1.59 5.79
CA PRO A 647 -24.01 -1.61 5.04
C PRO A 647 -24.72 -2.95 5.13
N THR A 648 -26.00 -2.99 5.48
CA THR A 648 -26.82 -4.19 5.59
C THR A 648 -27.62 -4.43 4.30
N ARG A 649 -28.25 -5.61 4.14
CA ARG A 649 -29.16 -5.83 3.01
C ARG A 649 -30.30 -4.81 2.98
N GLU A 650 -30.81 -4.46 4.16
CA GLU A 650 -31.87 -3.45 4.32
C GLU A 650 -31.37 -2.05 3.96
N SER A 651 -30.23 -1.62 4.55
CA SER A 651 -29.72 -0.27 4.30
C SER A 651 -29.32 -0.05 2.85
N VAL A 652 -28.71 -1.05 2.21
CA VAL A 652 -28.38 -1.02 0.79
C VAL A 652 -29.63 -0.82 -0.08
N GLY A 653 -30.77 -1.42 0.29
CA GLY A 653 -32.03 -1.21 -0.42
C GLY A 653 -32.67 0.16 -0.22
N ARG A 654 -32.29 0.88 0.86
CA ARG A 654 -32.85 2.18 1.25
C ARG A 654 -32.01 3.37 0.80
N ILE A 655 -30.73 3.18 0.54
CA ILE A 655 -29.84 4.27 0.10
C ILE A 655 -30.05 4.51 -1.41
N GLY A 656 -30.78 5.57 -1.74
CA GLY A 656 -30.97 6.08 -3.09
C GLY A 656 -30.30 7.44 -3.30
N TYR A 657 -30.60 8.06 -4.46
CA TYR A 657 -30.14 9.40 -4.79
C TYR A 657 -30.55 10.44 -3.74
N ASP A 658 -31.81 10.41 -3.30
CA ASP A 658 -32.36 11.39 -2.36
C ASP A 658 -31.70 11.32 -0.99
N GLU A 659 -31.41 10.12 -0.49
CA GLU A 659 -30.69 9.92 0.77
C GLU A 659 -29.26 10.46 0.68
N LEU A 660 -28.55 10.22 -0.44
CA LEU A 660 -27.20 10.73 -0.65
C LEU A 660 -27.17 12.26 -0.70
N GLU A 661 -28.15 12.87 -1.37
CA GLU A 661 -28.30 14.33 -1.41
C GLU A 661 -28.69 14.90 -0.03
N ALA A 662 -29.57 14.24 0.70
CA ALA A 662 -29.93 14.63 2.06
C ALA A 662 -28.72 14.55 3.00
N PHE A 663 -27.94 13.47 2.93
CA PHE A 663 -26.71 13.30 3.69
C PHE A 663 -25.70 14.41 3.35
N ARG A 664 -25.43 14.62 2.05
CA ARG A 664 -24.54 15.70 1.57
C ARG A 664 -24.97 17.06 2.11
N ARG A 665 -26.23 17.45 1.90
CA ARG A 665 -26.75 18.77 2.31
C ARG A 665 -26.67 18.99 3.82
N LYS A 666 -26.89 17.93 4.62
CA LYS A 666 -26.86 18.01 6.08
C LYS A 666 -25.43 18.12 6.61
N HIS A 667 -24.50 17.35 6.05
CA HIS A 667 -23.20 17.08 6.67
C HIS A 667 -22.02 17.79 5.99
N TYR A 668 -22.10 18.10 4.70
CA TYR A 668 -21.02 18.78 3.96
C TYR A 668 -21.23 20.30 3.97
N THR A 669 -21.13 20.89 5.16
CA THR A 669 -21.38 22.32 5.42
C THR A 669 -20.09 23.05 5.81
N ALA A 670 -20.09 24.39 5.78
CA ALA A 670 -18.91 25.15 6.15
C ALA A 670 -18.53 25.02 7.63
N ALA A 671 -19.51 25.04 8.55
CA ALA A 671 -19.25 24.93 9.99
C ALA A 671 -18.70 23.55 10.40
N ASN A 672 -18.93 22.53 9.58
CA ASN A 672 -18.45 21.17 9.79
C ASN A 672 -17.10 20.89 9.10
N ALA A 673 -16.53 21.87 8.38
CA ALA A 673 -15.42 21.65 7.48
C ALA A 673 -14.09 22.28 7.94
N THR A 674 -13.01 21.56 7.67
CA THR A 674 -11.63 22.08 7.69
C THR A 674 -10.97 21.86 6.34
N LEU A 675 -10.53 22.94 5.69
CA LEU A 675 -9.67 22.88 4.51
C LEU A 675 -8.20 22.99 4.92
N VAL A 676 -7.40 21.99 4.58
CA VAL A 676 -5.96 21.96 4.78
C VAL A 676 -5.27 21.97 3.42
N VAL A 677 -4.34 22.90 3.19
CA VAL A 677 -3.54 22.97 1.96
C VAL A 677 -2.06 23.00 2.32
N ALA A 678 -1.27 22.09 1.75
CA ALA A 678 0.16 22.02 1.97
C ALA A 678 0.90 21.76 0.65
N GLY A 679 2.05 22.39 0.46
CA GLY A 679 2.88 22.19 -0.73
C GLY A 679 3.48 23.48 -1.28
N ASN A 680 3.91 23.45 -2.53
CA ASN A 680 4.43 24.61 -3.23
C ASN A 680 3.26 25.41 -3.83
N PHE A 681 2.90 26.56 -3.23
CA PHE A 681 1.86 27.44 -3.76
C PHE A 681 2.04 28.87 -3.24
N ASP A 682 1.50 29.85 -3.98
CA ASP A 682 1.41 31.24 -3.48
C ASP A 682 0.27 31.37 -2.47
N GLU A 683 0.61 31.71 -1.23
CA GLU A 683 -0.34 31.74 -0.11
C GLU A 683 -1.45 32.76 -0.33
N LYS A 684 -1.14 33.94 -0.87
CA LYS A 684 -2.12 35.02 -1.09
C LYS A 684 -3.13 34.65 -2.17
N THR A 685 -2.66 34.05 -3.26
CA THR A 685 -3.50 33.56 -4.35
C THR A 685 -4.38 32.42 -3.86
N ALA A 686 -3.82 31.43 -3.15
CA ALA A 686 -4.59 30.34 -2.59
C ALA A 686 -5.64 30.83 -1.59
N GLU A 687 -5.29 31.75 -0.69
CA GLU A 687 -6.25 32.36 0.23
C GLU A 687 -7.38 33.08 -0.50
N LYS A 688 -7.04 33.90 -1.51
CA LYS A 688 -8.04 34.61 -2.31
C LYS A 688 -9.00 33.61 -2.97
N VAL A 689 -8.47 32.58 -3.62
CA VAL A 689 -9.29 31.52 -4.23
C VAL A 689 -10.17 30.86 -3.18
N ILE A 690 -9.64 30.53 -2.01
CA ILE A 690 -10.41 29.89 -0.92
C ILE A 690 -11.56 30.78 -0.45
N ARG A 691 -11.32 32.08 -0.27
CA ARG A 691 -12.36 33.03 0.12
C ARG A 691 -13.42 33.18 -0.96
N ASP A 692 -13.01 33.28 -2.23
CA ASP A 692 -13.90 33.42 -3.37
C ASP A 692 -14.75 32.16 -3.62
N THR A 693 -14.20 30.96 -3.37
CA THR A 693 -14.88 29.68 -3.65
C THR A 693 -15.65 29.15 -2.44
N PHE A 694 -15.00 29.00 -1.29
CA PHE A 694 -15.59 28.41 -0.09
C PHE A 694 -16.26 29.44 0.83
N GLY A 695 -15.94 30.73 0.72
CA GLY A 695 -16.52 31.77 1.59
C GLY A 695 -18.03 31.97 1.41
N ALA A 696 -18.56 31.64 0.24
CA ALA A 696 -19.99 31.70 -0.07
C ALA A 696 -20.78 30.44 0.32
N TRP A 697 -20.14 29.46 0.97
CA TRP A 697 -20.84 28.26 1.45
C TRP A 697 -21.78 28.61 2.59
N ASP A 698 -22.92 27.92 2.64
CA ASP A 698 -23.82 27.99 3.78
C ASP A 698 -23.09 27.49 5.04
N ARG A 699 -23.28 28.23 6.14
CA ARG A 699 -22.69 27.86 7.44
C ARG A 699 -23.13 26.45 7.84
N GLY A 700 -24.41 26.14 7.63
CA GLY A 700 -25.01 24.85 7.92
C GLY A 700 -24.87 24.40 9.37
N HIS A 701 -25.02 23.09 9.55
CA HIS A 701 -24.90 22.40 10.84
C HIS A 701 -23.47 21.91 11.06
N LYS A 702 -22.98 21.94 12.30
CA LYS A 702 -21.76 21.25 12.72
C LYS A 702 -22.18 19.99 13.46
N ASP A 703 -21.70 18.83 13.01
CA ASP A 703 -22.01 17.55 13.63
C ASP A 703 -21.32 17.43 15.00
N GLU A 704 -22.00 16.76 15.93
CA GLU A 704 -21.45 16.45 17.25
C GLU A 704 -20.63 15.15 17.18
N PRO A 705 -19.52 15.06 17.94
CA PRO A 705 -18.72 13.84 17.97
C PRO A 705 -19.46 12.69 18.67
N VAL A 706 -19.14 11.45 18.27
CA VAL A 706 -19.63 10.26 18.98
C VAL A 706 -18.83 10.06 20.25
N THR A 707 -19.40 10.41 21.41
CA THR A 707 -18.70 10.37 22.71
C THR A 707 -19.26 9.32 23.68
N ALA A 708 -20.19 8.46 23.23
CA ALA A 708 -20.70 7.38 24.06
C ALA A 708 -19.54 6.55 24.62
N PRO A 709 -19.52 6.20 25.92
CA PRO A 709 -18.44 5.39 26.46
C PRO A 709 -18.53 3.97 25.91
N ALA A 710 -17.38 3.33 25.72
CA ALA A 710 -17.35 1.90 25.46
C ALA A 710 -17.98 1.15 26.63
N GLN A 711 -18.61 0.01 26.35
CA GLN A 711 -19.14 -0.90 27.37
C GLN A 711 -18.41 -2.25 27.33
N PRO A 712 -17.12 -2.31 27.74
CA PRO A 712 -16.36 -3.55 27.72
C PRO A 712 -17.01 -4.62 28.60
N GLY A 713 -17.10 -5.85 28.09
CA GLY A 713 -17.65 -6.97 28.86
C GLY A 713 -19.18 -7.11 28.86
N ALA A 714 -19.91 -6.27 28.10
CA ALA A 714 -21.34 -6.44 27.85
C ALA A 714 -21.68 -7.62 26.90
N GLY A 715 -20.68 -8.41 26.49
CA GLY A 715 -20.81 -9.52 25.55
C GLY A 715 -19.72 -10.59 25.71
N ALA A 716 -19.72 -11.58 24.81
CA ALA A 716 -18.74 -12.67 24.82
C ALA A 716 -17.33 -12.14 24.51
N ARG A 717 -16.35 -12.56 25.32
CA ARG A 717 -14.95 -12.13 25.23
C ARG A 717 -14.08 -13.03 24.36
N ALA A 718 -14.52 -14.27 24.13
CA ALA A 718 -13.93 -15.17 23.15
C ALA A 718 -14.97 -15.48 22.07
N ILE A 719 -14.60 -15.26 20.82
CA ILE A 719 -15.51 -15.31 19.66
C ILE A 719 -14.90 -16.24 18.60
N GLY A 720 -15.62 -17.30 18.25
CA GLY A 720 -15.29 -18.15 17.12
C GLY A 720 -16.26 -17.89 15.96
N VAL A 721 -15.80 -17.26 14.88
CA VAL A 721 -16.61 -17.13 13.66
C VAL A 721 -16.28 -18.28 12.73
N ILE A 722 -17.25 -19.15 12.50
CA ILE A 722 -17.07 -20.38 11.73
C ILE A 722 -17.09 -20.07 10.25
N GLY A 723 -15.98 -20.28 9.57
CA GLY A 723 -15.77 -20.03 8.15
C GLY A 723 -15.17 -21.22 7.40
N ASP A 724 -14.51 -20.94 6.29
CA ASP A 724 -13.91 -21.97 5.44
C ASP A 724 -12.66 -22.60 6.09
N LYS A 725 -12.41 -23.86 5.75
CA LYS A 725 -11.16 -24.55 6.08
C LYS A 725 -10.05 -24.05 5.16
N LEU A 726 -9.11 -23.30 5.72
CA LEU A 726 -7.98 -22.68 5.01
C LEU A 726 -6.64 -23.10 5.65
N PRO A 727 -5.51 -22.96 4.94
CA PRO A 727 -4.18 -23.18 5.51
C PRO A 727 -3.83 -22.20 6.65
N GLN A 728 -4.52 -21.06 6.71
CA GLN A 728 -4.40 -20.08 7.79
C GLN A 728 -5.77 -19.64 8.30
N VAL A 729 -5.85 -19.40 9.60
CA VAL A 729 -6.97 -18.74 10.26
C VAL A 729 -6.60 -17.31 10.64
N GLN A 730 -7.59 -16.42 10.71
CA GLN A 730 -7.38 -15.08 11.26
C GLN A 730 -7.56 -15.12 12.77
N VAL A 731 -6.60 -14.56 13.50
CA VAL A 731 -6.68 -14.35 14.96
C VAL A 731 -6.64 -12.87 15.29
N ALA A 732 -7.33 -12.47 16.36
CA ALA A 732 -7.27 -11.13 16.91
C ALA A 732 -7.35 -11.12 18.44
N ILE A 733 -6.56 -10.25 19.06
CA ILE A 733 -6.71 -9.79 20.45
C ILE A 733 -6.90 -8.28 20.43
N GLN A 734 -7.94 -7.78 21.09
CA GLN A 734 -8.24 -6.36 21.14
C GLN A 734 -8.56 -5.88 22.56
N TYR A 735 -8.23 -4.62 22.83
CA TYR A 735 -8.55 -3.94 24.08
C TYR A 735 -9.21 -2.59 23.80
N PRO A 736 -10.29 -2.22 24.51
CA PRO A 736 -10.83 -0.87 24.46
C PRO A 736 -9.78 0.13 24.96
N GLY A 737 -9.78 1.32 24.37
CA GLY A 737 -8.87 2.41 24.73
C GLY A 737 -9.62 3.74 24.92
N PRO A 738 -9.00 4.71 25.59
CA PRO A 738 -9.62 6.01 25.85
C PRO A 738 -9.80 6.82 24.57
N ALA A 739 -10.68 7.81 24.65
CA ALA A 739 -11.05 8.66 23.51
C ALA A 739 -9.94 9.66 23.12
N GLY A 740 -9.85 9.97 21.83
CA GLY A 740 -9.07 11.09 21.31
C GLY A 740 -7.58 11.07 21.64
N VAL A 741 -7.01 12.28 21.64
CA VAL A 741 -5.60 12.59 21.92
C VAL A 741 -5.55 13.47 23.17
N ASP A 742 -4.83 13.02 24.20
CA ASP A 742 -4.67 13.73 25.48
C ASP A 742 -3.19 13.76 25.92
N GLY A 743 -2.93 14.20 27.16
CA GLY A 743 -1.57 14.29 27.73
C GLY A 743 -0.83 12.94 27.88
N GLN A 744 -1.51 11.79 27.75
CA GLN A 744 -0.91 10.45 27.81
C GLN A 744 -0.54 9.89 26.43
N GLN A 745 -0.71 10.66 25.35
CA GLN A 745 -0.49 10.17 24.00
C GLN A 745 0.94 9.65 23.77
N ALA A 746 1.97 10.32 24.32
CA ALA A 746 3.35 9.84 24.25
C ALA A 746 3.50 8.43 24.86
N ALA A 747 2.90 8.22 26.04
CA ALA A 747 2.93 6.94 26.74
C ALA A 747 2.16 5.85 25.97
N ARG A 748 1.02 6.17 25.36
CA ARG A 748 0.24 5.22 24.54
C ARG A 748 0.93 4.84 23.24
N MET A 749 1.65 5.75 22.61
CA MET A 749 2.47 5.44 21.43
C MET A 749 3.59 4.46 21.77
N VAL A 750 4.26 4.68 22.91
CA VAL A 750 5.29 3.75 23.39
C VAL A 750 4.67 2.41 23.81
N LEU A 751 3.52 2.39 24.49
CA LEU A 751 2.80 1.15 24.81
C LEU A 751 2.44 0.34 23.56
N ALA A 752 1.88 0.99 22.54
CA ALA A 752 1.52 0.33 21.29
C ALA A 752 2.76 -0.27 20.60
N GLU A 753 3.91 0.43 20.66
CA GLU A 753 5.17 -0.08 20.12
C GLU A 753 5.75 -1.22 20.97
N MET A 754 5.62 -1.18 22.30
CA MET A 754 6.02 -2.30 23.18
C MET A 754 5.19 -3.56 22.87
N LEU A 755 3.87 -3.42 22.68
CA LEU A 755 3.01 -4.51 22.22
C LEU A 755 3.47 -5.02 20.84
N ARG A 756 3.79 -4.12 19.90
CA ARG A 756 4.28 -4.50 18.57
C ARG A 756 5.57 -5.31 18.66
N LEU A 757 6.56 -4.86 19.43
CA LEU A 757 7.83 -5.57 19.63
C LEU A 757 7.61 -6.96 20.23
N GLN A 758 6.73 -7.07 21.22
CA GLN A 758 6.43 -8.36 21.85
C GLN A 758 5.70 -9.32 20.90
N GLN A 759 4.67 -8.86 20.20
CA GLN A 759 3.96 -9.68 19.22
C GLN A 759 4.84 -10.05 18.02
N TRP A 760 5.84 -9.22 17.68
CA TRP A 760 6.81 -9.51 16.63
C TRP A 760 7.62 -10.78 16.90
N THR A 761 7.93 -11.07 18.17
CA THR A 761 8.69 -12.27 18.56
C THR A 761 8.00 -13.58 18.18
N ILE A 762 6.69 -13.56 17.93
CA ILE A 762 5.94 -14.75 17.50
C ILE A 762 6.44 -15.24 16.14
N ARG A 763 6.74 -14.32 15.21
CA ARG A 763 7.34 -14.65 13.90
C ARG A 763 8.70 -15.32 14.10
N THR A 764 9.55 -14.74 14.96
CA THR A 764 10.94 -15.19 15.14
C THR A 764 11.11 -16.39 16.08
N THR A 765 10.10 -16.71 16.89
CA THR A 765 10.11 -17.88 17.78
C THR A 765 9.33 -19.06 17.18
N LEU A 766 8.10 -18.84 16.71
CA LEU A 766 7.25 -19.92 16.24
C LEU A 766 7.34 -20.17 14.74
N GLY A 767 7.62 -19.14 13.95
CA GLY A 767 7.50 -19.20 12.50
C GLY A 767 6.08 -19.52 12.02
N SER A 768 5.05 -19.48 12.89
CA SER A 768 3.66 -19.86 12.61
C SER A 768 2.82 -18.76 11.96
N THR A 769 3.41 -17.58 11.75
CA THR A 769 2.80 -16.42 11.13
C THR A 769 3.86 -15.63 10.36
N TYR A 770 3.44 -14.96 9.29
CA TYR A 770 4.28 -13.94 8.66
C TYR A 770 4.45 -12.70 9.57
N GLY A 771 3.44 -12.38 10.39
CA GLY A 771 3.51 -11.29 11.35
C GLY A 771 2.14 -10.93 11.93
N ILE A 772 2.15 -10.46 13.17
CA ILE A 772 0.97 -9.90 13.84
C ILE A 772 1.02 -8.38 13.73
N GLN A 773 -0.02 -7.79 13.15
CA GLN A 773 -0.18 -6.35 13.08
C GLN A 773 -0.63 -5.81 14.43
N VAL A 774 0.08 -4.80 14.95
CA VAL A 774 -0.26 -4.12 16.20
C VAL A 774 -0.39 -2.63 15.96
N TYR A 775 -1.54 -2.06 16.28
CA TYR A 775 -1.77 -0.62 16.21
C TYR A 775 -2.91 -0.16 17.12
N ARG A 776 -2.92 1.13 17.43
CA ARG A 776 -4.03 1.79 18.13
C ARG A 776 -4.95 2.42 17.08
N GLN A 777 -6.20 1.99 17.02
CA GLN A 777 -7.22 2.66 16.23
C GLN A 777 -7.72 3.87 17.02
N LEU A 778 -7.13 5.03 16.72
CA LEU A 778 -7.53 6.31 17.30
C LEU A 778 -8.89 6.75 16.74
N LYS A 779 -9.78 7.19 17.62
CA LYS A 779 -11.10 7.73 17.33
C LYS A 779 -11.34 8.99 18.16
N VAL A 780 -12.26 9.84 17.74
CA VAL A 780 -12.69 11.01 18.54
C VAL A 780 -13.35 10.53 19.85
N GLY A 781 -14.20 9.50 19.76
CA GLY A 781 -14.72 8.74 20.90
C GLY A 781 -13.78 7.59 21.33
N PRO A 782 -14.28 6.60 22.09
CA PRO A 782 -13.47 5.50 22.62
C PRO A 782 -12.67 4.77 21.54
N SER A 783 -11.34 4.73 21.69
CA SER A 783 -10.41 4.07 20.76
C SER A 783 -10.26 2.57 21.09
N ARG A 784 -9.35 1.87 20.41
CA ARG A 784 -8.94 0.50 20.78
C ARG A 784 -7.50 0.17 20.38
N TYR A 785 -6.90 -0.82 21.05
CA TYR A 785 -5.69 -1.51 20.62
C TYR A 785 -6.07 -2.77 19.84
N ILE A 786 -5.41 -3.01 18.72
CA ILE A 786 -5.66 -4.15 17.85
C ILE A 786 -4.35 -4.91 17.65
N MET A 787 -4.39 -6.22 17.91
CA MET A 787 -3.33 -7.19 17.59
C MET A 787 -3.96 -8.28 16.73
N GLN A 788 -3.65 -8.38 15.44
CA GLN A 788 -4.31 -9.33 14.55
C GLN A 788 -3.40 -9.81 13.41
N GLY A 789 -3.64 -11.01 12.88
CA GLY A 789 -2.88 -11.54 11.75
C GLY A 789 -3.40 -12.92 11.30
N GLY A 790 -2.85 -13.39 10.18
CA GLY A 790 -3.02 -14.76 9.72
C GLY A 790 -2.04 -15.69 10.42
N VAL A 791 -2.51 -16.84 10.90
CA VAL A 791 -1.70 -17.85 11.58
C VAL A 791 -1.98 -19.22 10.98
N GLN A 792 -0.99 -20.10 10.95
CA GLN A 792 -1.18 -21.49 10.52
C GLN A 792 -2.31 -22.16 11.29
N SER A 793 -3.26 -22.74 10.56
CA SER A 793 -4.45 -23.37 11.17
C SER A 793 -4.07 -24.45 12.18
N GLU A 794 -3.09 -25.31 11.85
CA GLU A 794 -2.66 -26.40 12.72
C GLU A 794 -2.00 -25.93 14.02
N ARG A 795 -1.44 -24.71 14.03
CA ARG A 795 -0.70 -24.10 15.15
C ARG A 795 -1.40 -22.87 15.73
N ALA A 796 -2.69 -22.70 15.44
CA ALA A 796 -3.46 -21.55 15.88
C ALA A 796 -3.55 -21.45 17.42
N GLY A 797 -3.71 -22.58 18.11
CA GLY A 797 -3.76 -22.61 19.59
C GLY A 797 -2.45 -22.20 20.25
N GLU A 798 -1.33 -22.76 19.77
CA GLU A 798 0.02 -22.37 20.20
C GLU A 798 0.31 -20.88 19.97
N THR A 799 -0.04 -20.38 18.78
CA THR A 799 0.16 -18.98 18.44
C THR A 799 -0.70 -18.06 19.31
N LEU A 800 -1.97 -18.40 19.52
CA LEU A 800 -2.87 -17.63 20.37
C LEU A 800 -2.42 -17.61 21.83
N ARG A 801 -1.90 -18.73 22.38
CA ARG A 801 -1.26 -18.74 23.70
C ARG A 801 -0.12 -17.74 23.76
N MET A 802 0.81 -17.82 22.81
CA MET A 802 1.97 -16.94 22.80
C MET A 802 1.57 -15.46 22.65
N MET A 803 0.55 -15.14 21.84
CA MET A 803 0.02 -13.78 21.75
C MET A 803 -0.42 -13.23 23.11
N ARG A 804 -1.09 -14.05 23.93
CA ARG A 804 -1.54 -13.68 25.29
C ARG A 804 -0.36 -13.62 26.27
N ASP A 805 0.51 -14.62 26.24
CA ASP A 805 1.70 -14.68 27.09
C ASP A 805 2.58 -13.45 26.90
N LYS A 806 2.74 -12.97 25.65
CA LYS A 806 3.50 -11.76 25.31
C LYS A 806 2.88 -10.47 25.85
N ILE A 807 1.56 -10.43 26.06
CA ILE A 807 0.90 -9.33 26.75
C ILE A 807 1.11 -9.47 28.26
N ASP A 808 1.01 -10.69 28.80
CA ASP A 808 1.20 -10.96 30.22
C ASP A 808 2.65 -10.73 30.69
N GLU A 809 3.64 -10.96 29.83
CA GLU A 809 5.05 -10.60 30.07
C GLU A 809 5.18 -9.10 30.38
N LEU A 810 4.50 -8.24 29.62
CA LEU A 810 4.48 -6.79 29.89
C LEU A 810 3.78 -6.45 31.21
N ARG A 811 2.70 -7.17 31.56
CA ARG A 811 1.99 -7.00 32.83
C ARG A 811 2.85 -7.39 34.03
N ARG A 812 3.59 -8.52 33.94
CA ARG A 812 4.52 -8.98 34.98
C ARG A 812 5.76 -8.12 35.08
N GLY A 813 6.14 -7.43 33.99
CA GLY A 813 7.33 -6.60 33.92
C GLY A 813 8.57 -7.35 33.44
N ASP A 814 8.39 -8.45 32.71
CA ASP A 814 9.46 -9.28 32.17
C ASP A 814 10.25 -8.46 31.12
N ASN A 815 11.56 -8.30 31.30
CA ASN A 815 12.44 -7.47 30.45
C ASN A 815 11.93 -6.05 30.17
N PHE A 816 11.12 -5.49 31.07
CA PHE A 816 10.36 -4.26 30.79
C PHE A 816 11.23 -3.07 30.40
N ASP A 817 12.34 -2.83 31.13
CA ASP A 817 13.23 -1.69 30.88
C ASP A 817 13.83 -1.77 29.46
N LEU A 818 14.18 -2.97 28.99
CA LEU A 818 14.71 -3.18 27.65
C LEU A 818 13.64 -2.89 26.58
N VAL A 819 12.48 -3.53 26.69
CA VAL A 819 11.38 -3.39 25.72
C VAL A 819 10.87 -1.94 25.69
N PHE A 820 10.82 -1.28 26.83
CA PHE A 820 10.49 0.14 26.93
C PHE A 820 11.53 1.02 26.23
N ALA A 821 12.83 0.79 26.47
CA ALA A 821 13.90 1.56 25.84
C ALA A 821 13.87 1.42 24.31
N GLU A 822 13.74 0.20 23.81
CA GLU A 822 13.58 -0.10 22.38
C GLU A 822 12.35 0.57 21.77
N ALA A 823 11.18 0.43 22.41
CA ALA A 823 9.95 1.04 21.94
C ALA A 823 10.01 2.57 21.93
N ARG A 824 10.53 3.17 23.00
CA ARG A 824 10.69 4.63 23.11
C ARG A 824 11.61 5.18 22.02
N ARG A 825 12.74 4.50 21.76
CA ARG A 825 13.66 4.88 20.70
C ARG A 825 13.02 4.76 19.31
N THR A 826 12.33 3.66 19.02
CA THR A 826 11.63 3.48 17.74
C THR A 826 10.55 4.55 17.52
N VAL A 827 9.74 4.84 18.55
CA VAL A 827 8.72 5.90 18.48
C VAL A 827 9.37 7.27 18.28
N LEU A 828 10.45 7.56 19.00
CA LEU A 828 11.17 8.83 18.87
C LEU A 828 11.75 8.99 17.46
N GLN A 829 12.40 7.97 16.90
CA GLN A 829 12.92 8.00 15.52
C GLN A 829 11.80 8.27 14.51
N ARG A 830 10.65 7.60 14.66
CA ARG A 830 9.46 7.82 13.80
C ARG A 830 8.89 9.24 13.93
N LEU A 831 8.93 9.85 15.12
CA LEU A 831 8.47 11.23 15.31
C LEU A 831 9.46 12.25 14.74
N LEU A 832 10.76 11.96 14.83
CA LEU A 832 11.83 12.77 14.27
C LEU A 832 11.93 12.65 12.74
N SER A 833 11.22 11.69 12.13
CA SER A 833 11.05 11.63 10.68
C SER A 833 10.13 12.76 10.20
N GLN A 834 10.71 13.96 10.11
CA GLN A 834 10.03 15.13 9.57
C GLN A 834 9.86 14.94 8.06
N SER A 835 8.75 14.34 7.66
CA SER A 835 8.35 14.25 6.26
C SER A 835 8.14 15.64 5.69
N THR A 836 8.62 15.85 4.46
CA THR A 836 8.41 17.06 3.67
C THR A 836 7.44 16.83 2.51
N VAL A 837 6.85 15.63 2.41
CA VAL A 837 5.89 15.25 1.37
C VAL A 837 4.57 15.98 1.57
N SER A 838 4.07 16.67 0.54
CA SER A 838 2.92 17.57 0.65
C SER A 838 1.65 16.87 1.18
N ARG A 839 1.36 15.65 0.68
CA ARG A 839 0.23 14.84 1.15
C ARG A 839 0.36 14.41 2.62
N GLN A 840 1.56 14.05 3.06
CA GLN A 840 1.80 13.61 4.45
C GLN A 840 1.74 14.80 5.43
N LEU A 841 2.25 15.97 5.02
CA LEU A 841 2.10 17.22 5.78
C LEU A 841 0.64 17.63 5.94
N ALA A 842 -0.14 17.60 4.84
CA ALA A 842 -1.57 17.87 4.89
C ALA A 842 -2.31 16.87 5.80
N ALA A 843 -1.93 15.58 5.79
CA ALA A 843 -2.51 14.58 6.68
C ALA A 843 -2.19 14.84 8.16
N LYS A 844 -0.94 15.20 8.50
CA LYS A 844 -0.54 15.56 9.89
C LYS A 844 -1.29 16.81 10.37
N LEU A 845 -1.41 17.84 9.55
CA LEU A 845 -2.19 19.05 9.86
C LEU A 845 -3.69 18.74 9.99
N GLY A 846 -4.22 17.84 9.15
CA GLY A 846 -5.59 17.32 9.25
C GLY A 846 -5.85 16.64 10.59
N LEU A 847 -4.96 15.74 11.02
CA LEU A 847 -5.05 15.10 12.34
C LEU A 847 -5.05 16.14 13.46
N MET A 848 -4.15 17.13 13.42
CA MET A 848 -4.13 18.21 14.42
C MET A 848 -5.44 18.99 14.43
N ALA A 849 -6.05 19.24 13.27
CA ALA A 849 -7.31 19.95 13.18
C ALA A 849 -8.50 19.13 13.70
N THR A 850 -8.58 17.84 13.38
CA THR A 850 -9.63 16.91 13.86
C THR A 850 -9.59 16.78 15.37
N TYR A 851 -8.40 16.64 15.97
CA TYR A 851 -8.24 16.46 17.42
C TYR A 851 -7.94 17.76 18.17
N HIS A 852 -8.14 18.93 17.55
CA HIS A 852 -7.95 20.26 18.16
C HIS A 852 -6.58 20.46 18.86
N GLN A 853 -5.53 19.93 18.25
CA GLN A 853 -4.17 19.98 18.80
C GLN A 853 -3.49 21.34 18.54
N PRO A 854 -2.64 21.83 19.46
CA PRO A 854 -1.95 23.09 19.29
C PRO A 854 -0.91 23.04 18.14
N PRO A 855 -0.50 24.19 17.57
CA PRO A 855 0.47 24.24 16.47
C PRO A 855 1.79 23.52 16.72
N ASP A 856 2.23 23.48 17.98
CA ASP A 856 3.48 22.85 18.45
C ASP A 856 3.29 21.42 18.96
N TYR A 857 2.15 20.79 18.67
CA TYR A 857 1.80 19.46 19.19
C TYR A 857 2.86 18.39 18.92
N PHE A 858 3.31 18.24 17.67
CA PHE A 858 4.32 17.23 17.34
C PHE A 858 5.69 17.54 17.96
N ASP A 859 6.05 18.82 18.09
CA ASP A 859 7.29 19.25 18.74
C ASP A 859 7.27 18.88 20.23
N LYS A 860 6.15 19.13 20.91
CA LYS A 860 5.94 18.70 22.30
C LYS A 860 5.90 17.19 22.44
N LEU A 861 5.27 16.48 21.50
CA LEU A 861 5.17 15.03 21.52
C LEU A 861 6.54 14.36 21.43
N VAL A 862 7.46 14.89 20.60
CA VAL A 862 8.87 14.46 20.55
C VAL A 862 9.52 14.60 21.93
N GLN A 863 9.36 15.74 22.59
CA GLN A 863 9.92 16.00 23.92
C GLN A 863 9.30 15.08 24.99
N TYR A 864 7.99 14.85 24.94
CA TYR A 864 7.29 13.97 25.88
C TYR A 864 7.68 12.51 25.71
N VAL A 865 7.88 12.03 24.48
CA VAL A 865 8.39 10.68 24.24
C VAL A 865 9.82 10.54 24.76
N ALA A 866 10.68 11.54 24.50
CA ALA A 866 12.07 11.50 24.95
C ALA A 866 12.20 11.52 26.48
N ALA A 867 11.34 12.26 27.18
CA ALA A 867 11.31 12.35 28.64
C ALA A 867 10.49 11.24 29.33
N LEU A 868 9.83 10.37 28.57
CA LEU A 868 8.92 9.37 29.10
C LEU A 868 9.65 8.39 30.04
N SER A 869 8.99 8.04 31.15
CA SER A 869 9.46 7.05 32.14
C SER A 869 8.72 5.71 32.05
N PRO A 870 9.35 4.59 32.46
CA PRO A 870 8.70 3.28 32.53
C PRO A 870 7.42 3.27 33.38
N ALA A 871 7.40 4.03 34.48
CA ALA A 871 6.26 4.09 35.40
C ALA A 871 4.97 4.60 34.73
N GLN A 872 5.10 5.57 33.81
CA GLN A 872 3.94 6.09 33.07
C GLN A 872 3.32 5.03 32.17
N VAL A 873 4.13 4.18 31.52
CA VAL A 873 3.62 3.10 30.66
C VAL A 873 3.07 1.94 31.49
N ARG A 874 3.68 1.61 32.64
CA ARG A 874 3.12 0.60 33.58
C ARG A 874 1.72 0.99 34.03
N ALA A 875 1.50 2.26 34.39
CA ALA A 875 0.17 2.74 34.77
C ALA A 875 -0.86 2.58 33.62
N LEU A 876 -0.45 2.73 32.36
CA LEU A 876 -1.32 2.46 31.21
C LEU A 876 -1.59 0.97 31.00
N ILE A 877 -0.61 0.09 31.25
CA ILE A 877 -0.82 -1.36 31.17
C ILE A 877 -1.86 -1.80 32.21
N GLU A 878 -1.74 -1.32 33.45
CA GLU A 878 -2.67 -1.62 34.54
C GLU A 878 -4.08 -1.06 34.29
N SER A 879 -4.20 0.09 33.63
CA SER A 879 -5.50 0.74 33.41
C SER A 879 -6.15 0.41 32.08
N GLU A 880 -5.40 0.19 31.00
CA GLU A 880 -5.94 0.02 29.64
C GLU A 880 -5.85 -1.44 29.14
N LEU A 881 -4.83 -2.20 29.55
CA LEU A 881 -4.65 -3.61 29.16
C LEU A 881 -5.13 -4.57 30.26
N ARG A 882 -6.33 -4.33 30.78
CA ARG A 882 -6.88 -5.17 31.86
C ARG A 882 -7.37 -6.53 31.30
N PRO A 883 -7.02 -7.68 31.89
CA PRO A 883 -7.43 -9.00 31.39
C PRO A 883 -8.95 -9.13 31.23
N GLU A 884 -9.74 -8.49 32.09
CA GLU A 884 -11.19 -8.50 31.98
C GLU A 884 -11.74 -7.68 30.79
N ASN A 885 -10.93 -6.89 30.11
CA ASN A 885 -11.33 -6.17 28.90
C ASN A 885 -10.81 -6.83 27.62
N GLU A 886 -10.12 -7.98 27.74
CA GLU A 886 -9.57 -8.71 26.61
C GLU A 886 -10.69 -9.27 25.72
N VAL A 887 -10.65 -8.95 24.43
CA VAL A 887 -11.50 -9.55 23.39
C VAL A 887 -10.63 -10.37 22.46
N ILE A 888 -10.92 -11.67 22.38
CA ILE A 888 -10.21 -12.64 21.54
C ILE A 888 -11.17 -13.14 20.47
N ALA A 889 -10.71 -13.20 19.23
CA ALA A 889 -11.49 -13.76 18.14
C ALA A 889 -10.66 -14.61 17.18
N ILE A 890 -11.28 -15.66 16.64
CA ILE A 890 -10.74 -16.50 15.58
C ILE A 890 -11.78 -16.61 14.46
N LEU A 891 -11.34 -16.46 13.20
CA LEU A 891 -12.09 -16.81 12.01
C LEU A 891 -11.41 -17.98 11.29
N GLY A 892 -12.11 -19.10 11.18
CA GLY A 892 -11.63 -20.36 10.60
C GLY A 892 -12.68 -21.46 10.66
N ASP A 893 -12.34 -22.68 10.27
CA ASP A 893 -13.26 -23.82 10.42
C ASP A 893 -13.49 -24.18 11.89
N ARG A 894 -14.62 -24.84 12.18
CA ARG A 894 -15.05 -25.16 13.55
C ARG A 894 -14.02 -25.98 14.33
N GLU A 895 -13.45 -27.02 13.72
CA GLU A 895 -12.51 -27.92 14.37
C GLU A 895 -11.25 -27.17 14.78
N THR A 896 -10.69 -26.38 13.86
CA THR A 896 -9.52 -25.54 14.15
C THR A 896 -9.79 -24.53 15.26
N ILE A 897 -10.96 -23.86 15.25
CA ILE A 897 -11.33 -22.88 16.27
C ILE A 897 -11.45 -23.54 17.65
N GLU A 898 -12.21 -24.63 17.75
CA GLU A 898 -12.45 -25.35 19.01
C GLU A 898 -11.13 -25.86 19.60
N LYS A 899 -10.27 -26.44 18.76
CA LYS A 899 -8.91 -26.85 19.14
C LYS A 899 -8.08 -25.66 19.63
N ALA A 900 -8.03 -24.57 18.85
CA ALA A 900 -7.19 -23.41 19.19
C ALA A 900 -7.59 -22.77 20.52
N PHE A 901 -8.88 -22.61 20.80
CA PHE A 901 -9.35 -22.08 22.08
C PHE A 901 -9.09 -23.04 23.24
N ALA A 902 -9.34 -24.34 23.07
CA ALA A 902 -9.08 -25.35 24.10
C ALA A 902 -7.60 -25.38 24.49
N GLU A 903 -6.72 -25.44 23.49
CA GLU A 903 -5.28 -25.41 23.73
C GLU A 903 -4.82 -24.07 24.33
N ALA A 904 -5.52 -22.96 24.06
CA ALA A 904 -5.25 -21.66 24.68
C ALA A 904 -5.87 -21.46 26.08
N GLY A 905 -6.47 -22.50 26.65
CA GLY A 905 -7.10 -22.47 27.97
C GLY A 905 -8.38 -21.63 28.03
N ILE A 906 -9.04 -21.41 26.89
CA ILE A 906 -10.26 -20.62 26.77
C ILE A 906 -11.46 -21.56 26.66
N THR A 907 -12.29 -21.58 27.70
CA THR A 907 -13.40 -22.55 27.84
C THR A 907 -14.78 -21.99 27.51
N THR A 908 -14.95 -20.68 27.57
CA THR A 908 -16.24 -20.01 27.29
C THR A 908 -16.13 -19.22 26.00
N VAL A 909 -16.67 -19.78 24.92
CA VAL A 909 -16.59 -19.20 23.57
C VAL A 909 -17.99 -19.02 22.99
N LYS A 910 -18.24 -17.84 22.39
CA LYS A 910 -19.41 -17.63 21.53
C LYS A 910 -19.06 -18.07 20.11
N TYR A 911 -19.72 -19.12 19.64
CA TYR A 911 -19.62 -19.57 18.26
C TYR A 911 -20.68 -18.85 17.40
N VAL A 912 -20.24 -18.29 16.28
CA VAL A 912 -21.08 -17.60 15.30
C VAL A 912 -20.96 -18.35 13.99
N ASP A 913 -22.05 -19.02 13.62
CA ASP A 913 -22.14 -19.75 12.36
C ASP A 913 -22.65 -18.80 11.27
N VAL A 914 -21.85 -18.63 10.21
CA VAL A 914 -22.20 -17.81 9.03
C VAL A 914 -22.44 -18.65 7.78
N SER A 915 -22.50 -19.98 7.94
CA SER A 915 -22.90 -20.90 6.87
C SER A 915 -24.41 -20.92 6.62
N GLN A 916 -25.21 -20.38 7.56
CA GLN A 916 -26.66 -20.22 7.47
C GLN A 916 -27.09 -18.86 6.90
#